data_AF-A0A954WVF1-F1
#
_entry.id   AF-A0A954WVF1-F1
#
_cell.length_a   1.000
_cell.length_b   1.000
_cell.length_c   1.000
_cell.angle_alpha   90.00
_cell.angle_beta   90.00
_cell.angle_gamma   90.00
#
_symmetry.space_group_name_H-M   'P 1'
#
loop_
_entity.id
_entity.type
_entity.pdbx_description
1 polymer ?
#
loop_
_entity_poly.entity_id
_entity_poly.type
_entity_poly.pdbx_seq_one_letter_code
_entity_poly.pdbx_strand_id
1 'polypeptide(L)'
;MTTRQNITLVAVLVTLARVLCAANDPQVQWLFERSDCQANILRHATDETSETLSGKAEHIQIRGGAGTFCYFSKPTEKSHVIEDYDARLRIRANEAGITAYARVVFPNVVDEESKRPVSVLLLCDTYDQAGVWQELRINKLPDRLQEHIRFVRFQHGRHVDVSGSYIDGHVLNVFSGPGTTDVWIGESHVTGCIPLENVRSGVSTRPRNEISSDAIKKRPRATIDAGRLRLGETLFVPFVLDYNGEPLELVAQLGFNTLSLKHLPNREFLRDLELHDLWVVCPPPFEHEMRSTHEMDRVIFWDLGTVDRSPTLKFSHAIERMRRIDPRDRLLVARGENDGDANPNGVASLRRVARFADIVVTDFRESDQTLVESFEALQSRIDATGPSARFWTIVDTNQALFAESGVELLLATVAAGANGIWFRSDRPLHNKDPETTLRRATIAAGTLKLQSIRPWIVGVDRRQIISRTQYPDVSRIVQLETNDAALLLTVCDGVSSDGSVAVTTPALSESSDAFQLLPTGLRPLNAKRVSGGLAITLHKSEPTTPIVVTENRLATNQLARFTSATRNRSLAAERELAEASVRLARVQLRQETTGASFHAAEQHYDRGQRLLKTGDATNAYQAFLNARRELHRR
;
A
#
# COMPACT_ATOMS: atom_id res chain seq x y z
N MET A 1 -41.88 44.75 -9.13
CA MET A 1 -40.70 43.91 -9.41
C MET A 1 -39.43 44.72 -9.75
N THR A 2 -39.51 46.04 -9.94
CA THR A 2 -38.39 46.88 -10.40
C THR A 2 -37.52 47.49 -9.29
N THR A 3 -37.96 47.49 -8.03
CA THR A 3 -37.23 48.15 -6.93
C THR A 3 -36.15 47.28 -6.28
N ARG A 4 -36.28 45.94 -6.31
CA ARG A 4 -35.27 45.02 -5.74
C ARG A 4 -34.03 44.86 -6.62
N GLN A 5 -34.18 44.91 -7.95
CA GLN A 5 -33.03 44.80 -8.87
C GLN A 5 -32.14 46.04 -8.86
N ASN A 6 -32.70 47.24 -8.66
CA ASN A 6 -31.90 48.47 -8.60
C ASN A 6 -31.08 48.59 -7.31
N ILE A 7 -31.54 48.04 -6.19
CA ILE A 7 -30.76 48.04 -4.93
C ILE A 7 -29.59 47.06 -5.02
N THR A 8 -29.77 45.91 -5.67
CA THR A 8 -28.67 44.96 -5.90
C THR A 8 -27.65 45.50 -6.90
N LEU A 9 -28.08 46.21 -7.96
CA LEU A 9 -27.16 46.80 -8.93
C LEU A 9 -26.34 47.96 -8.34
N VAL A 10 -26.96 48.82 -7.52
CA VAL A 10 -26.26 49.92 -6.84
C VAL A 10 -25.33 49.40 -5.74
N ALA A 11 -25.72 48.35 -5.00
CA ALA A 11 -24.83 47.70 -4.04
C ALA A 11 -23.60 47.08 -4.76
N VAL A 12 -23.81 46.38 -5.89
CA VAL A 12 -22.71 45.79 -6.66
C VAL A 12 -21.81 46.87 -7.30
N LEU A 13 -22.37 47.99 -7.80
CA LEU A 13 -21.60 49.10 -8.35
C LEU A 13 -20.84 49.90 -7.29
N VAL A 14 -21.39 50.06 -6.08
CA VAL A 14 -20.68 50.70 -4.95
C VAL A 14 -19.58 49.78 -4.40
N THR A 15 -19.80 48.46 -4.38
CA THR A 15 -18.76 47.48 -4.02
C THR A 15 -17.66 47.41 -5.09
N LEU A 16 -18.00 47.44 -6.39
CA LEU A 16 -17.01 47.51 -7.47
C LEU A 16 -16.21 48.82 -7.45
N ALA A 17 -16.86 49.96 -7.20
CA ALA A 17 -16.18 51.25 -7.11
C ALA A 17 -15.24 51.36 -5.90
N ARG A 18 -15.54 50.67 -4.78
CA ARG A 18 -14.66 50.61 -3.61
C ARG A 18 -13.50 49.62 -3.78
N VAL A 19 -13.71 48.50 -4.48
CA VAL A 19 -12.63 47.57 -4.88
C VAL A 19 -11.66 48.23 -5.85
N LEU A 20 -12.14 49.13 -6.72
CA LEU A 20 -11.29 49.91 -7.63
C LEU A 20 -10.43 50.98 -6.95
N CYS A 21 -10.80 51.47 -5.76
CA CYS A 21 -9.93 52.39 -5.00
C CYS A 21 -8.75 51.71 -4.30
N ALA A 22 -8.83 50.42 -3.99
CA ALA A 22 -7.70 49.64 -3.46
C ALA A 22 -6.64 49.33 -4.53
N ALA A 23 -7.01 49.37 -5.81
CA ALA A 23 -6.13 49.01 -6.93
C ALA A 23 -5.07 50.08 -7.29
N ASN A 24 -5.06 51.25 -6.64
CA ASN A 24 -4.11 52.34 -6.93
C ASN A 24 -2.94 52.45 -5.93
N ASP A 25 -2.85 51.59 -4.92
CA ASP A 25 -1.68 51.49 -4.05
C ASP A 25 -0.92 50.19 -4.35
N PRO A 26 0.26 50.24 -5.01
CA PRO A 26 1.02 49.06 -5.40
C PRO A 26 1.57 48.25 -4.21
N GLN A 27 1.29 48.66 -2.97
CA GLN A 27 1.72 47.98 -1.75
C GLN A 27 0.65 47.08 -1.11
N VAL A 28 -0.58 47.07 -1.63
CA VAL A 28 -1.69 46.20 -1.17
C VAL A 28 -1.60 44.83 -1.86
N GLN A 29 -1.44 43.76 -1.09
CA GLN A 29 -1.19 42.39 -1.56
C GLN A 29 -2.36 41.43 -1.31
N TRP A 30 -3.24 41.72 -0.34
CA TRP A 30 -4.42 40.91 -0.07
C TRP A 30 -5.63 41.45 -0.83
N LEU A 31 -6.41 40.55 -1.42
CA LEU A 31 -7.56 40.88 -2.26
C LEU A 31 -8.82 40.29 -1.66
N PHE A 32 -9.89 41.08 -1.55
CA PHE A 32 -11.19 40.58 -1.12
C PHE A 32 -11.69 39.48 -2.07
N GLU A 33 -12.07 38.32 -1.54
CA GLU A 33 -12.53 37.17 -2.32
C GLU A 33 -14.05 36.96 -2.20
N ARG A 34 -14.55 36.77 -0.98
CA ARG A 34 -15.98 36.52 -0.71
C ARG A 34 -16.33 36.71 0.77
N SER A 35 -17.60 36.98 1.06
CA SER A 35 -18.12 37.08 2.42
C SER A 35 -19.60 36.67 2.47
N ASP A 36 -20.05 36.09 3.58
CA ASP A 36 -21.45 35.81 3.87
C ASP A 36 -22.04 36.75 4.93
N CYS A 37 -21.21 37.53 5.64
CA CYS A 37 -21.62 38.38 6.76
C CYS A 37 -22.01 39.81 6.35
N GLN A 38 -22.33 40.04 5.08
CA GLN A 38 -22.60 41.37 4.51
C GLN A 38 -21.49 42.39 4.86
N ALA A 39 -20.22 41.94 4.83
CA ALA A 39 -19.08 42.75 5.23
C ALA A 39 -18.98 44.05 4.42
N ASN A 40 -18.93 45.18 5.12
CA ASN A 40 -18.60 46.46 4.53
C ASN A 40 -17.13 46.79 4.82
N ILE A 41 -16.30 46.82 3.78
CA ILE A 41 -14.88 47.20 3.90
C ILE A 41 -14.82 48.71 4.12
N LEU A 42 -14.42 49.10 5.34
CA LEU A 42 -14.31 50.50 5.77
C LEU A 42 -12.96 51.10 5.35
N ARG A 43 -11.89 50.30 5.40
CA ARG A 43 -10.53 50.70 5.03
C ARG A 43 -9.76 49.49 4.49
N HIS A 44 -8.96 49.72 3.45
CA HIS A 44 -8.02 48.75 2.90
C HIS A 44 -6.86 49.53 2.27
N ALA A 45 -5.76 49.66 3.00
CA ALA A 45 -4.62 50.48 2.62
C ALA A 45 -3.35 50.02 3.34
N THR A 46 -2.17 50.47 2.88
CA THR A 46 -0.92 50.26 3.58
C THR A 46 -0.67 51.40 4.57
N ASP A 47 -0.51 51.08 5.85
CA ASP A 47 -0.23 52.03 6.93
C ASP A 47 1.21 51.89 7.43
N GLU A 48 1.83 53.01 7.81
CA GLU A 48 3.09 53.01 8.55
C GLU A 48 2.78 52.81 10.05
N THR A 49 3.01 51.59 10.54
CA THR A 49 2.71 51.25 11.93
C THR A 49 3.95 51.42 12.81
N SER A 50 3.85 52.21 13.90
CA SER A 50 4.88 52.32 14.94
C SER A 50 4.42 51.63 16.23
N GLU A 51 5.09 50.53 16.58
CA GLU A 51 5.73 50.30 17.91
C GLU A 51 6.28 48.86 18.13
N THR A 52 6.09 47.89 17.21
CA THR A 52 6.75 46.55 17.34
C THR A 52 7.11 45.83 16.02
N LEU A 53 6.87 46.44 14.85
CA LEU A 53 7.41 46.00 13.56
C LEU A 53 8.05 47.21 12.87
N SER A 54 9.33 47.17 12.51
CA SER A 54 9.92 48.19 11.64
C SER A 54 9.51 47.90 10.20
N GLY A 55 8.34 48.38 9.78
CA GLY A 55 7.87 48.18 8.41
C GLY A 55 6.47 48.71 8.15
N LYS A 56 6.11 48.73 6.87
CA LYS A 56 4.76 49.03 6.39
C LYS A 56 3.86 47.80 6.58
N ALA A 57 2.63 47.99 7.04
CA ALA A 57 1.66 46.92 7.24
C ALA A 57 0.39 47.19 6.42
N GLU A 58 -0.20 46.16 5.83
CA GLU A 58 -1.48 46.27 5.16
C GLU A 58 -2.60 46.25 6.21
N HIS A 59 -3.40 47.32 6.27
CA HIS A 59 -4.51 47.48 7.20
C HIS A 59 -5.83 47.22 6.49
N ILE A 60 -6.58 46.25 7.00
CA ILE A 60 -7.94 45.91 6.57
C ILE A 60 -8.88 46.18 7.74
N GLN A 61 -9.86 47.05 7.51
CA GLN A 61 -10.94 47.30 8.44
C GLN A 61 -12.26 46.93 7.81
N ILE A 62 -12.98 46.00 8.43
CA ILE A 62 -14.31 45.57 7.99
C ILE A 62 -15.36 45.85 9.06
N ARG A 63 -16.60 46.07 8.63
CA ARG A 63 -17.78 45.98 9.49
C ARG A 63 -18.65 44.83 9.03
N GLY A 64 -18.69 43.76 9.82
CA GLY A 64 -19.48 42.57 9.54
C GLY A 64 -20.83 42.58 10.27
N GLY A 65 -21.88 42.11 9.61
CA GLY A 65 -23.17 41.79 10.20
C GLY A 65 -23.23 40.33 10.67
N ALA A 66 -24.40 39.70 10.58
CA ALA A 66 -24.55 38.27 10.88
C ALA A 66 -23.99 37.41 9.73
N GLY A 67 -23.07 36.50 10.03
CA GLY A 67 -22.49 35.53 9.08
C GLY A 67 -21.37 34.73 9.74
N THR A 68 -20.51 34.11 8.93
CA THR A 68 -19.47 33.19 9.40
C THR A 68 -18.07 33.48 8.83
N PHE A 69 -17.97 34.20 7.70
CA PHE A 69 -16.67 34.50 7.10
C PHE A 69 -16.62 35.80 6.28
N CYS A 70 -15.40 36.33 6.19
CA CYS A 70 -14.99 37.36 5.24
C CYS A 70 -13.56 37.05 4.78
N TYR A 71 -13.42 36.47 3.58
CA TYR A 71 -12.14 35.99 3.08
C TYR A 71 -11.40 37.05 2.26
N PHE A 72 -10.13 37.23 2.60
CA PHE A 72 -9.15 37.94 1.80
C PHE A 72 -8.07 36.97 1.35
N SER A 73 -7.72 36.98 0.07
CA SER A 73 -6.74 36.08 -0.52
C SER A 73 -5.52 36.84 -1.02
N LYS A 74 -4.34 36.32 -0.77
CA LYS A 74 -3.09 36.75 -1.39
C LYS A 74 -2.67 35.68 -2.41
N PRO A 75 -2.72 35.96 -3.72
CA PRO A 75 -2.22 35.03 -4.72
C PRO A 75 -0.73 34.75 -4.48
N THR A 76 -0.35 33.47 -4.60
CA THR A 76 1.05 33.05 -4.55
C THR A 76 1.44 32.48 -5.90
N GLU A 77 2.74 32.33 -6.12
CA GLU A 77 3.20 31.48 -7.21
C GLU A 77 2.61 30.07 -7.03
N LYS A 78 2.08 29.50 -8.11
CA LYS A 78 1.43 28.19 -8.03
C LYS A 78 2.47 27.15 -7.63
N SER A 79 2.29 26.52 -6.48
CA SER A 79 3.30 25.64 -5.90
C SER A 79 2.75 24.27 -5.53
N HIS A 80 3.59 23.24 -5.56
CA HIS A 80 3.17 21.91 -5.10
C HIS A 80 2.77 21.90 -3.62
N VAL A 81 1.75 21.09 -3.28
CA VAL A 81 1.42 20.80 -1.88
C VAL A 81 2.45 19.80 -1.35
N ILE A 82 3.36 20.25 -0.49
CA ILE A 82 4.44 19.44 0.11
C ILE A 82 4.52 19.68 1.62
N GLU A 83 5.19 18.77 2.34
CA GLU A 83 5.33 18.85 3.81
C GLU A 83 6.14 20.07 4.24
N ASP A 84 7.21 20.39 3.49
CA ASP A 84 8.13 21.50 3.78
C ASP A 84 7.57 22.89 3.45
N TYR A 85 6.35 22.98 2.91
CA TYR A 85 5.72 24.27 2.63
C TYR A 85 5.42 24.98 3.96
N ASP A 86 6.13 26.07 4.23
CA ASP A 86 5.99 26.88 5.44
C ASP A 86 5.87 28.34 5.04
N ALA A 87 4.65 28.86 5.07
CA ALA A 87 4.39 30.29 4.93
C ALA A 87 4.08 30.90 6.30
N ARG A 88 4.75 32.01 6.61
CA ARG A 88 4.64 32.71 7.89
C ARG A 88 4.05 34.09 7.64
N LEU A 89 2.94 34.37 8.33
CA LEU A 89 2.19 35.61 8.21
C LEU A 89 2.19 36.31 9.57
N ARG A 90 2.75 37.51 9.66
CA ARG A 90 2.64 38.32 10.89
C ARG A 90 1.35 39.11 10.86
N ILE A 91 0.51 38.92 11.87
CA ILE A 91 -0.82 39.54 11.96
C ILE A 91 -0.99 40.17 13.33
N ARG A 92 -1.68 41.30 13.38
CA ARG A 92 -2.24 41.90 14.59
C ARG A 92 -3.69 42.24 14.32
N ALA A 93 -4.58 41.92 15.23
CA ALA A 93 -5.99 42.28 15.11
C ALA A 93 -6.55 42.82 16.42
N ASN A 94 -7.61 43.61 16.37
CA ASN A 94 -8.30 44.09 17.57
C ASN A 94 -9.10 43.00 18.29
N GLU A 95 -9.39 41.89 17.61
CA GLU A 95 -10.14 40.73 18.13
C GLU A 95 -9.44 39.41 17.78
N ALA A 96 -9.62 38.40 18.62
CA ALA A 96 -9.18 37.03 18.34
C ALA A 96 -10.11 36.34 17.33
N GLY A 97 -9.65 35.25 16.71
CA GLY A 97 -10.47 34.43 15.81
C GLY A 97 -10.18 34.60 14.31
N ILE A 98 -9.17 35.38 13.93
CA ILE A 98 -8.71 35.48 12.55
C ILE A 98 -8.03 34.18 12.15
N THR A 99 -8.50 33.51 11.10
CA THR A 99 -7.97 32.20 10.68
C THR A 99 -7.21 32.28 9.36
N ALA A 100 -6.09 31.55 9.28
CA ALA A 100 -5.27 31.45 8.08
C ALA A 100 -5.45 30.10 7.39
N TYR A 101 -5.51 30.13 6.06
CA TYR A 101 -5.73 28.98 5.19
C TYR A 101 -4.74 28.94 4.03
N ALA A 102 -4.42 27.72 3.57
CA ALA A 102 -3.90 27.51 2.21
C ALA A 102 -5.05 27.19 1.25
N ARG A 103 -5.11 27.86 0.09
CA ARG A 103 -6.02 27.47 -0.99
C ARG A 103 -5.37 26.45 -1.89
N VAL A 104 -5.96 25.26 -1.95
CA VAL A 104 -5.48 24.14 -2.77
C VAL A 104 -6.45 23.90 -3.91
N VAL A 105 -5.95 23.91 -5.13
CA VAL A 105 -6.70 23.70 -6.37
C VAL A 105 -6.49 22.28 -6.87
N PHE A 106 -7.59 21.60 -7.24
CA PHE A 106 -7.60 20.28 -7.86
C PHE A 106 -7.80 20.43 -9.38
N PRO A 107 -6.74 20.44 -10.21
CA PRO A 107 -6.84 20.78 -11.63
C PRO A 107 -7.71 19.81 -12.44
N ASN A 108 -7.76 18.55 -12.04
CA ASN A 108 -8.45 17.49 -12.77
C ASN A 108 -9.89 17.27 -12.28
N VAL A 109 -10.35 18.10 -11.33
CA VAL A 109 -11.69 18.02 -10.76
C VAL A 109 -12.42 19.29 -11.16
N VAL A 110 -13.34 19.18 -12.11
CA VAL A 110 -14.09 20.32 -12.61
C VAL A 110 -15.44 20.37 -11.90
N ASP A 111 -15.75 21.52 -11.32
CA ASP A 111 -17.05 21.79 -10.75
C ASP A 111 -18.09 21.95 -11.87
N GLU A 112 -19.21 21.22 -11.77
CA GLU A 112 -20.19 21.15 -12.87
C GLU A 112 -20.93 22.47 -13.11
N GLU A 113 -21.10 23.29 -12.07
CA GLU A 113 -21.85 24.54 -12.08
C GLU A 113 -20.97 25.70 -12.58
N SER A 114 -19.75 25.81 -12.06
CA SER A 114 -18.83 26.91 -12.37
C SER A 114 -17.88 26.63 -13.54
N LYS A 115 -17.76 25.37 -13.99
CA LYS A 115 -16.81 24.90 -15.01
C LYS A 115 -15.35 25.23 -14.70
N ARG A 116 -15.02 25.47 -13.43
CA ARG A 116 -13.67 25.76 -12.95
C ARG A 116 -13.13 24.59 -12.13
N PRO A 117 -11.79 24.46 -12.00
CA PRO A 117 -11.20 23.51 -11.07
C PRO A 117 -11.72 23.72 -9.64
N VAL A 118 -12.08 22.64 -8.96
CA VAL A 118 -12.50 22.66 -7.55
C VAL A 118 -11.31 23.09 -6.70
N SER A 119 -11.56 23.96 -5.71
CA SER A 119 -10.55 24.39 -4.74
C SER A 119 -11.06 24.26 -3.31
N VAL A 120 -10.17 23.93 -2.37
CA VAL A 120 -10.46 23.83 -0.93
C VAL A 120 -9.57 24.77 -0.12
N LEU A 121 -10.10 25.28 0.98
CA LEU A 121 -9.36 26.07 1.96
C LEU A 121 -8.95 25.16 3.12
N LEU A 122 -7.65 24.89 3.27
CA LEU A 122 -7.12 24.10 4.36
C LEU A 122 -6.81 25.03 5.54
N LEU A 123 -7.59 24.92 6.63
CA LEU A 123 -7.33 25.69 7.85
C LEU A 123 -5.95 25.32 8.39
N CYS A 124 -5.10 26.32 8.65
CA CYS A 124 -3.74 26.12 9.12
C CYS A 124 -3.55 26.59 10.56
N ASP A 125 -3.85 27.87 10.82
CA ASP A 125 -3.58 28.50 12.10
C ASP A 125 -4.64 29.54 12.43
N THR A 126 -4.73 29.93 13.71
CA THR A 126 -5.72 30.88 14.22
C THR A 126 -5.08 31.90 15.15
N TYR A 127 -5.38 33.17 14.92
CA TYR A 127 -4.98 34.28 15.78
C TYR A 127 -5.79 34.26 17.07
N ASP A 128 -5.12 34.23 18.21
CA ASP A 128 -5.74 34.05 19.52
C ASP A 128 -5.45 35.20 20.51
N GLN A 129 -4.45 36.03 20.24
CA GLN A 129 -4.03 37.12 21.14
C GLN A 129 -4.35 38.52 20.60
N ALA A 130 -5.55 39.01 20.87
CA ALA A 130 -5.99 40.35 20.45
C ALA A 130 -5.01 41.47 20.86
N GLY A 131 -4.70 42.35 19.91
CA GLY A 131 -3.90 43.57 20.09
C GLY A 131 -2.38 43.37 19.95
N VAL A 132 -1.90 42.13 19.81
CA VAL A 132 -0.45 41.81 19.74
C VAL A 132 -0.09 41.26 18.37
N TRP A 133 1.14 41.54 17.90
CA TRP A 133 1.67 40.91 16.69
C TRP A 133 1.98 39.43 16.94
N GLN A 134 1.35 38.55 16.16
CA GLN A 134 1.50 37.10 16.20
C GLN A 134 1.89 36.57 14.83
N GLU A 135 2.70 35.52 14.78
CA GLU A 135 3.01 34.80 13.55
C GLU A 135 2.04 33.62 13.38
N LEU A 136 1.23 33.66 12.32
CA LEU A 136 0.41 32.54 11.88
C LEU A 136 1.15 31.72 10.83
N ARG A 137 1.12 30.39 10.97
CA ARG A 137 1.87 29.48 10.10
C ARG A 137 0.96 28.63 9.22
N ILE A 138 1.21 28.68 7.91
CA ILE A 138 0.58 27.83 6.90
C ILE A 138 1.56 26.70 6.56
N ASN A 139 1.36 25.54 7.20
CA ASN A 139 2.20 24.35 7.04
C ASN A 139 1.43 23.05 7.34
N LYS A 140 2.14 21.91 7.29
CA LYS A 140 1.57 20.56 7.46
C LYS A 140 0.40 20.30 6.52
N LEU A 141 0.53 20.79 5.28
CA LEU A 141 -0.54 20.80 4.29
C LEU A 141 -0.91 19.40 3.78
N PRO A 142 0.02 18.43 3.58
CA PRO A 142 -0.34 17.10 3.11
C PRO A 142 -1.32 16.36 4.03
N ASP A 143 -1.08 16.36 5.33
CA ASP A 143 -1.95 15.69 6.31
C ASP A 143 -3.35 16.32 6.31
N ARG A 144 -3.43 17.66 6.35
CA ARG A 144 -4.69 18.40 6.32
C ARG A 144 -5.45 18.23 4.99
N LEU A 145 -4.72 18.08 3.88
CA LEU A 145 -5.29 17.80 2.57
C LEU A 145 -5.88 16.38 2.51
N GLN A 146 -5.21 15.38 3.08
CA GLN A 146 -5.71 13.99 3.12
C GLN A 146 -7.06 13.88 3.86
N GLU A 147 -7.26 14.66 4.91
CA GLU A 147 -8.54 14.74 5.62
C GLU A 147 -9.66 15.29 4.71
N HIS A 148 -9.37 16.31 3.90
CA HIS A 148 -10.34 16.97 3.02
C HIS A 148 -10.59 16.22 1.70
N ILE A 149 -9.64 15.40 1.21
CA ILE A 149 -9.83 14.57 0.00
C ILE A 149 -11.01 13.61 0.16
N ARG A 150 -11.29 13.12 1.38
CA ARG A 150 -12.46 12.28 1.67
C ARG A 150 -13.77 13.02 1.42
N PHE A 151 -13.83 14.30 1.75
CA PHE A 151 -15.00 15.16 1.54
C PHE A 151 -15.18 15.50 0.04
N VAL A 152 -14.09 15.80 -0.67
CA VAL A 152 -14.11 16.06 -2.12
C VAL A 152 -14.61 14.83 -2.90
N ARG A 153 -14.19 13.62 -2.53
CA ARG A 153 -14.68 12.35 -3.12
C ARG A 153 -16.14 12.04 -2.78
N PHE A 154 -16.64 12.55 -1.66
CA PHE A 154 -18.06 12.42 -1.32
C PHE A 154 -18.93 13.34 -2.19
N GLN A 155 -18.49 14.58 -2.44
CA GLN A 155 -19.26 15.57 -3.21
C GLN A 155 -19.17 15.39 -4.73
N HIS A 156 -18.00 14.99 -5.26
CA HIS A 156 -17.73 14.92 -6.71
C HIS A 156 -17.53 13.49 -7.25
N GLY A 157 -17.69 12.45 -6.42
CA GLY A 157 -17.68 11.04 -6.83
C GLY A 157 -16.47 10.20 -6.36
N ARG A 158 -16.63 8.87 -6.35
CA ARG A 158 -15.64 7.93 -5.78
C ARG A 158 -14.29 7.84 -6.53
N HIS A 159 -14.21 8.30 -7.78
CA HIS A 159 -13.01 8.22 -8.63
C HIS A 159 -12.38 9.59 -8.97
N VAL A 160 -12.57 10.58 -8.09
CA VAL A 160 -12.03 11.93 -8.31
C VAL A 160 -10.50 11.90 -8.32
N ASP A 161 -9.92 12.29 -9.46
CA ASP A 161 -8.48 12.45 -9.63
C ASP A 161 -8.01 13.75 -8.99
N VAL A 162 -7.38 13.63 -7.83
CA VAL A 162 -6.80 14.75 -7.09
C VAL A 162 -5.31 14.95 -7.42
N SER A 163 -4.78 14.21 -8.40
CA SER A 163 -3.38 14.30 -8.82
C SER A 163 -3.07 15.68 -9.38
N GLY A 164 -1.86 16.17 -9.13
CA GLY A 164 -1.46 17.51 -9.57
C GLY A 164 -2.06 18.66 -8.75
N SER A 165 -2.63 18.38 -7.58
CA SER A 165 -3.08 19.41 -6.63
C SER A 165 -1.96 20.42 -6.34
N TYR A 166 -2.31 21.70 -6.29
CA TYR A 166 -1.35 22.77 -6.04
C TYR A 166 -1.95 23.89 -5.20
N ILE A 167 -1.07 24.61 -4.51
CA ILE A 167 -1.38 25.82 -3.76
C ILE A 167 -1.31 26.99 -4.74
N ASP A 168 -2.34 27.83 -4.76
CA ASP A 168 -2.37 29.03 -5.61
C ASP A 168 -2.50 30.34 -4.82
N GLY A 169 -2.68 30.26 -3.50
CA GLY A 169 -2.70 31.42 -2.62
C GLY A 169 -2.89 31.10 -1.15
N HIS A 170 -2.65 32.11 -0.32
CA HIS A 170 -3.01 32.13 1.09
C HIS A 170 -4.32 32.88 1.28
N VAL A 171 -5.15 32.44 2.22
CA VAL A 171 -6.44 33.07 2.51
C VAL A 171 -6.55 33.35 4.00
N LEU A 172 -7.02 34.54 4.35
CA LEU A 172 -7.35 34.94 5.71
C LEU A 172 -8.86 35.11 5.85
N ASN A 173 -9.44 34.53 6.90
CA ASN A 173 -10.77 34.92 7.35
C ASN A 173 -10.64 36.07 8.34
N VAL A 174 -11.04 37.25 7.91
CA VAL A 174 -10.93 38.50 8.69
C VAL A 174 -12.14 38.70 9.60
N PHE A 175 -13.12 37.79 9.58
CA PHE A 175 -14.34 37.90 10.38
C PHE A 175 -14.22 37.17 11.73
N SER A 176 -14.24 37.94 12.82
CA SER A 176 -14.23 37.47 14.22
C SER A 176 -15.62 37.48 14.89
N GLY A 177 -16.61 38.12 14.27
CA GLY A 177 -17.98 38.26 14.78
C GLY A 177 -18.66 39.53 14.26
N PRO A 178 -19.95 39.76 14.59
CA PRO A 178 -20.65 40.98 14.22
C PRO A 178 -20.02 42.19 14.91
N GLY A 179 -19.66 43.22 14.14
CA GLY A 179 -18.92 44.37 14.68
C GLY A 179 -17.91 44.92 13.69
N THR A 180 -16.96 45.70 14.21
CA THR A 180 -15.84 46.24 13.43
C THR A 180 -14.56 45.50 13.78
N THR A 181 -13.97 44.84 12.79
CA THR A 181 -12.71 44.10 12.93
C THR A 181 -11.62 44.87 12.19
N ASP A 182 -10.52 45.10 12.89
CA ASP A 182 -9.31 45.78 12.42
C ASP A 182 -8.17 44.77 12.40
N VAL A 183 -7.57 44.55 11.22
CA VAL A 183 -6.47 43.61 11.02
C VAL A 183 -5.32 44.30 10.30
N TRP A 184 -4.14 44.24 10.91
CA TRP A 184 -2.87 44.64 10.32
C TRP A 184 -2.08 43.40 9.93
N ILE A 185 -1.65 43.35 8.67
CA ILE A 185 -0.88 42.25 8.10
C ILE A 185 0.51 42.78 7.76
N GLY A 186 1.52 42.23 8.42
CA GLY A 186 2.92 42.57 8.22
C GLY A 186 3.54 41.76 7.08
N GLU A 187 4.86 41.66 7.10
CA GLU A 187 5.59 40.88 6.10
C GLU A 187 5.22 39.39 6.15
N SER A 188 5.04 38.82 4.96
CA SER A 188 4.81 37.40 4.75
C SER A 188 6.02 36.77 4.09
N HIS A 189 6.47 35.62 4.59
CA HIS A 189 7.58 34.88 4.00
C HIS A 189 7.14 33.45 3.69
N VAL A 190 7.51 32.95 2.52
CA VAL A 190 7.24 31.57 2.10
C VAL A 190 8.57 30.85 1.95
N THR A 191 8.71 29.71 2.61
CA THR A 191 9.84 28.80 2.48
C THR A 191 9.34 27.42 2.07
N GLY A 192 10.18 26.64 1.38
CA GLY A 192 9.78 25.32 0.89
C GLY A 192 8.68 25.36 -0.17
N CYS A 193 8.60 26.41 -0.99
CA CYS A 193 7.71 26.45 -2.15
C CYS A 193 8.41 25.96 -3.43
N ILE A 194 7.76 25.07 -4.17
CA ILE A 194 8.23 24.60 -5.48
C ILE A 194 7.25 25.05 -6.57
N PRO A 195 7.61 26.02 -7.43
CA PRO A 195 6.74 26.53 -8.50
C PRO A 195 6.38 25.52 -9.59
N LEU A 196 5.19 25.67 -10.17
CA LEU A 196 4.67 24.82 -11.24
C LEU A 196 5.17 25.20 -12.66
N GLU A 197 5.73 26.39 -12.88
CA GLU A 197 6.04 26.93 -14.23
C GLU A 197 7.42 26.59 -14.83
N ASN A 198 8.26 25.79 -14.17
CA ASN A 198 9.55 25.34 -14.74
C ASN A 198 9.45 24.29 -15.88
N VAL A 199 8.36 24.31 -16.66
CA VAL A 199 8.23 23.56 -17.92
C VAL A 199 7.60 24.47 -18.97
N ARG A 200 8.40 25.31 -19.64
CA ARG A 200 8.22 25.74 -21.06
C ARG A 200 9.28 26.77 -21.49
N SER A 201 10.30 26.32 -22.22
CA SER A 201 10.78 26.91 -23.49
C SER A 201 12.06 26.22 -23.94
N GLY A 202 12.10 25.75 -25.18
CA GLY A 202 13.30 25.20 -25.78
C GLY A 202 13.05 24.18 -26.88
N VAL A 203 12.38 24.57 -27.96
CA VAL A 203 12.67 23.95 -29.26
C VAL A 203 14.07 24.44 -29.63
N SER A 204 15.08 23.58 -29.47
CA SER A 204 16.29 23.64 -30.27
C SER A 204 16.91 22.26 -30.36
N THR A 205 17.29 21.93 -31.59
CA THR A 205 18.14 20.84 -32.03
C THR A 205 19.13 20.37 -30.97
N ARG A 206 19.20 19.03 -30.80
CA ARG A 206 20.18 18.33 -29.96
C ARG A 206 21.56 19.01 -30.03
N PRO A 207 22.22 19.12 -28.87
CA PRO A 207 23.28 18.16 -28.63
C PRO A 207 23.05 17.32 -27.38
N ARG A 208 23.85 16.27 -27.34
CA ARG A 208 23.89 15.13 -26.45
C ARG A 208 24.42 15.51 -25.06
N ASN A 209 23.93 14.79 -24.04
CA ASN A 209 24.38 14.72 -22.63
C ASN A 209 24.08 15.94 -21.73
N GLU A 210 23.08 15.80 -20.85
CA GLU A 210 23.28 15.55 -19.40
C GLU A 210 21.89 15.45 -18.73
N ILE A 211 21.68 14.35 -18.01
CA ILE A 211 20.43 14.04 -17.31
C ILE A 211 20.42 14.77 -15.96
N SER A 212 19.46 15.67 -15.77
CA SER A 212 19.19 16.30 -14.46
C SER A 212 18.63 15.28 -13.47
N SER A 213 19.25 15.25 -12.28
CA SER A 213 19.06 14.28 -11.19
C SER A 213 17.71 14.37 -10.45
N ASP A 214 16.90 15.40 -10.69
CA ASP A 214 15.65 15.64 -9.92
C ASP A 214 14.40 14.93 -10.48
N ALA A 215 14.35 14.61 -11.78
CA ALA A 215 13.24 13.83 -12.36
C ALA A 215 13.26 12.34 -11.91
N ILE A 216 14.35 11.92 -11.28
CA ILE A 216 14.56 10.56 -10.78
C ILE A 216 13.85 10.35 -9.43
N LYS A 217 13.59 11.43 -8.67
CA LYS A 217 13.10 11.40 -7.27
C LYS A 217 11.58 11.30 -7.07
N LYS A 218 10.74 11.59 -8.09
CA LYS A 218 9.25 11.64 -7.95
C LYS A 218 8.53 10.30 -8.15
N ARG A 219 9.24 9.20 -8.44
CA ARG A 219 8.62 7.90 -8.75
C ARG A 219 8.84 6.92 -7.61
N PRO A 220 7.85 6.09 -7.25
CA PRO A 220 7.92 5.23 -6.08
C PRO A 220 9.14 4.31 -6.21
N ARG A 221 10.07 4.47 -5.26
CA ARG A 221 11.32 3.70 -5.20
C ARG A 221 11.12 2.55 -4.20
N ALA A 222 11.63 1.37 -4.56
CA ALA A 222 11.74 0.28 -3.61
C ALA A 222 12.89 0.59 -2.62
N THR A 223 12.57 0.64 -1.34
CA THR A 223 13.53 0.92 -0.26
C THR A 223 13.34 -0.09 0.86
N ILE A 224 14.38 -0.26 1.68
CA ILE A 224 14.32 -1.07 2.90
C ILE A 224 14.45 -0.11 4.07
N ASP A 225 13.41 -0.05 4.91
CA ASP A 225 13.37 0.79 6.10
C ASP A 225 13.03 -0.07 7.32
N ALA A 226 13.85 0.01 8.37
CA ALA A 226 13.76 -0.84 9.56
C ALA A 226 13.58 -2.35 9.26
N GLY A 227 14.19 -2.85 8.18
CA GLY A 227 14.09 -4.25 7.74
C GLY A 227 12.84 -4.60 6.93
N ARG A 228 11.98 -3.62 6.65
CA ARG A 228 10.72 -3.79 5.92
C ARG A 228 10.85 -3.24 4.51
N LEU A 229 10.38 -4.00 3.53
CA LEU A 229 10.36 -3.56 2.14
C LEU A 229 9.23 -2.55 1.93
N ARG A 230 9.59 -1.38 1.40
CA ARG A 230 8.66 -0.30 1.08
C ARG A 230 8.76 0.02 -0.40
N LEU A 231 7.63 0.42 -0.97
CA LEU A 231 7.56 1.02 -2.28
C LEU A 231 6.96 2.42 -2.10
N GLY A 232 7.82 3.44 -2.18
CA GLY A 232 7.50 4.77 -1.67
C GLY A 232 7.24 4.74 -0.15
N GLU A 233 6.06 5.20 0.27
CA GLU A 233 5.66 5.25 1.68
C GLU A 233 4.81 4.04 2.12
N THR A 234 4.63 3.05 1.25
CA THR A 234 3.78 1.88 1.51
C THR A 234 4.58 0.61 1.68
N LEU A 235 4.20 -0.20 2.69
CA LEU A 235 4.73 -1.55 2.88
C LEU A 235 4.41 -2.45 1.68
N PHE A 236 5.41 -3.16 1.18
CA PHE A 236 5.32 -3.92 -0.07
C PHE A 236 5.72 -5.39 0.15
N VAL A 237 4.82 -6.32 -0.20
CA VAL A 237 5.12 -7.77 -0.30
C VAL A 237 5.16 -8.11 -1.78
N PRO A 238 6.27 -8.60 -2.34
CA PRO A 238 6.32 -9.04 -3.72
C PRO A 238 5.71 -10.45 -3.85
N PHE A 239 4.71 -10.56 -4.72
CA PHE A 239 4.25 -11.80 -5.31
C PHE A 239 4.71 -11.80 -6.76
N VAL A 240 5.87 -12.40 -7.00
CA VAL A 240 6.59 -12.38 -8.28
C VAL A 240 6.14 -13.54 -9.14
N LEU A 241 5.81 -13.31 -10.41
CA LEU A 241 5.57 -14.36 -11.40
C LEU A 241 6.68 -14.36 -12.46
N ASP A 242 7.24 -15.52 -12.79
CA ASP A 242 8.03 -15.67 -14.02
C ASP A 242 7.13 -15.45 -15.24
N TYR A 243 7.33 -14.32 -15.91
CA TYR A 243 6.46 -13.92 -17.03
C TYR A 243 6.80 -14.71 -18.29
N ASN A 244 5.80 -15.42 -18.82
CA ASN A 244 5.90 -16.24 -20.02
C ASN A 244 4.93 -15.78 -21.12
N GLY A 245 4.48 -14.52 -21.07
CA GLY A 245 3.56 -13.94 -22.06
C GLY A 245 2.09 -14.03 -21.65
N GLU A 246 1.79 -14.17 -20.36
CA GLU A 246 0.42 -14.10 -19.86
C GLU A 246 -0.21 -12.72 -20.15
N PRO A 247 -1.54 -12.66 -20.37
CA PRO A 247 -2.26 -11.40 -20.37
C PRO A 247 -2.09 -10.68 -19.01
N LEU A 248 -1.71 -9.40 -19.02
CA LEU A 248 -1.45 -8.65 -17.78
C LEU A 248 -2.68 -8.53 -16.89
N GLU A 249 -3.87 -8.47 -17.48
CA GLU A 249 -5.14 -8.51 -16.74
C GLU A 249 -5.28 -9.80 -15.93
N LEU A 250 -4.95 -10.95 -16.53
CA LEU A 250 -4.98 -12.24 -15.85
C LEU A 250 -3.99 -12.27 -14.69
N VAL A 251 -2.76 -11.77 -14.91
CA VAL A 251 -1.72 -11.68 -13.87
C VAL A 251 -2.22 -10.87 -12.67
N ALA A 252 -2.78 -9.68 -12.91
CA ALA A 252 -3.31 -8.82 -11.85
C ALA A 252 -4.52 -9.46 -11.14
N GLN A 253 -5.41 -10.13 -11.88
CA GLN A 253 -6.57 -10.84 -11.30
C GLN A 253 -6.16 -11.99 -10.37
N LEU A 254 -5.08 -12.70 -10.69
CA LEU A 254 -4.48 -13.75 -9.83
C LEU A 254 -3.79 -13.20 -8.59
N GLY A 255 -3.64 -11.87 -8.49
CA GLY A 255 -3.12 -11.17 -7.32
C GLY A 255 -1.61 -10.99 -7.32
N PHE A 256 -0.93 -11.32 -8.42
CA PHE A 256 0.48 -10.95 -8.61
C PHE A 256 0.61 -9.44 -8.71
N ASN A 257 1.69 -8.91 -8.16
CA ASN A 257 2.02 -7.49 -8.23
C ASN A 257 3.40 -7.23 -8.85
N THR A 258 4.17 -8.29 -9.10
CA THR A 258 5.53 -8.19 -9.62
C THR A 258 5.75 -9.26 -10.69
N LEU A 259 6.45 -8.91 -11.77
CA LEU A 259 6.84 -9.81 -12.84
C LEU A 259 8.35 -9.97 -12.86
N SER A 260 8.82 -11.21 -13.01
CA SER A 260 10.18 -11.55 -13.34
C SER A 260 10.32 -11.65 -14.86
N LEU A 261 11.19 -10.83 -15.45
CA LEU A 261 11.49 -10.84 -16.88
C LEU A 261 12.89 -11.35 -17.13
N LYS A 262 13.09 -12.11 -18.22
CA LYS A 262 14.42 -12.61 -18.64
C LYS A 262 15.28 -11.54 -19.33
N HIS A 263 14.66 -10.43 -19.73
CA HIS A 263 15.26 -9.35 -20.50
C HIS A 263 14.71 -8.00 -20.03
N LEU A 264 15.34 -6.90 -20.42
CA LEU A 264 14.85 -5.56 -20.12
C LEU A 264 13.50 -5.31 -20.81
N PRO A 265 12.51 -4.73 -20.10
CA PRO A 265 11.24 -4.37 -20.68
C PRO A 265 11.39 -3.15 -21.61
N ASN A 266 10.60 -3.12 -22.69
CA ASN A 266 10.50 -1.95 -23.56
C ASN A 266 9.50 -0.92 -23.01
N ARG A 267 9.48 0.30 -23.56
CA ARG A 267 8.61 1.39 -23.10
C ARG A 267 7.11 1.08 -23.17
N GLU A 268 6.67 0.39 -24.22
CA GLU A 268 5.26 0.08 -24.45
C GLU A 268 4.76 -0.89 -23.37
N PHE A 269 5.51 -1.96 -23.15
CA PHE A 269 5.24 -2.92 -22.09
C PHE A 269 5.24 -2.27 -20.70
N LEU A 270 6.14 -1.32 -20.43
CA LEU A 270 6.14 -0.57 -19.16
C LEU A 270 4.89 0.29 -18.95
N ARG A 271 4.28 0.82 -20.01
CA ARG A 271 2.99 1.53 -19.93
C ARG A 271 1.83 0.56 -19.66
N ASP A 272 1.86 -0.61 -20.30
CA ASP A 272 0.83 -1.62 -20.08
C ASP A 272 0.88 -2.15 -18.64
N LEU A 273 2.08 -2.31 -18.08
CA LEU A 273 2.27 -2.65 -16.67
C LEU A 273 1.74 -1.57 -15.72
N GLU A 274 1.89 -0.29 -16.07
CA GLU A 274 1.36 0.83 -15.30
C GLU A 274 -0.18 0.81 -15.23
N LEU A 275 -0.87 0.48 -16.31
CA LEU A 275 -2.33 0.36 -16.34
C LEU A 275 -2.86 -0.75 -15.41
N HIS A 276 -2.03 -1.75 -15.11
CA HIS A 276 -2.38 -2.91 -14.28
C HIS A 276 -1.74 -2.88 -12.89
N ASP A 277 -1.06 -1.79 -12.53
CA ASP A 277 -0.29 -1.62 -11.28
C ASP A 277 0.71 -2.76 -10.99
N LEU A 278 1.40 -3.21 -12.05
CA LEU A 278 2.41 -4.27 -11.98
C LEU A 278 3.83 -3.70 -11.96
N TRP A 279 4.70 -4.33 -11.19
CA TRP A 279 6.11 -4.00 -11.04
C TRP A 279 7.00 -5.07 -11.67
N VAL A 280 8.30 -4.76 -11.83
CA VAL A 280 9.24 -5.63 -12.55
C VAL A 280 10.52 -5.88 -11.74
N VAL A 281 10.92 -7.15 -11.75
CA VAL A 281 12.25 -7.67 -11.46
C VAL A 281 12.84 -8.13 -12.79
N CYS A 282 14.04 -7.68 -13.16
CA CYS A 282 14.67 -8.14 -14.41
C CYS A 282 16.20 -8.05 -14.32
N PRO A 283 16.94 -8.69 -15.23
CA PRO A 283 18.39 -8.58 -15.27
C PRO A 283 18.88 -7.13 -15.40
N PRO A 284 20.04 -6.82 -14.80
CA PRO A 284 20.65 -5.52 -14.93
C PRO A 284 20.98 -5.17 -16.40
N PRO A 285 20.76 -3.92 -16.83
CA PRO A 285 21.12 -3.45 -18.15
C PRO A 285 22.64 -3.30 -18.31
N PHE A 286 23.12 -3.40 -19.55
CA PHE A 286 24.47 -2.99 -19.91
C PHE A 286 24.56 -1.45 -20.00
N GLU A 287 25.77 -0.91 -19.91
CA GLU A 287 26.02 0.54 -19.90
C GLU A 287 25.46 1.29 -21.12
N HIS A 288 25.47 0.65 -22.28
CA HIS A 288 24.92 1.23 -23.51
C HIS A 288 23.37 1.25 -23.52
N GLU A 289 22.74 0.36 -22.75
CA GLU A 289 21.27 0.23 -22.62
C GLU A 289 20.72 1.20 -21.55
N MET A 290 21.56 1.66 -20.62
CA MET A 290 21.16 2.53 -19.49
C MET A 290 20.97 4.01 -19.81
N ARG A 291 21.20 4.44 -21.05
CA ARG A 291 21.23 5.85 -21.46
C ARG A 291 19.88 6.59 -21.33
N SER A 292 18.86 5.93 -20.80
CA SER A 292 17.54 6.50 -20.57
C SER A 292 16.84 5.96 -19.32
N THR A 293 17.55 5.95 -18.19
CA THR A 293 17.09 5.51 -16.86
C THR A 293 15.73 6.06 -16.39
N HIS A 294 15.25 7.16 -16.98
CA HIS A 294 13.89 7.67 -16.79
C HIS A 294 12.77 6.82 -17.42
N GLU A 295 13.11 5.81 -18.22
CA GLU A 295 12.12 4.98 -18.90
C GLU A 295 11.70 3.75 -18.09
N MET A 296 12.53 3.28 -17.16
CA MET A 296 12.36 1.99 -16.46
C MET A 296 11.72 2.16 -15.07
N ASP A 297 10.62 2.88 -14.95
CA ASP A 297 10.03 3.22 -13.65
C ASP A 297 9.35 2.06 -12.94
N ARG A 298 8.79 1.13 -13.72
CA ARG A 298 8.16 -0.07 -13.17
C ARG A 298 9.18 -1.14 -12.79
N VAL A 299 10.45 -0.97 -13.16
CA VAL A 299 11.54 -1.82 -12.68
C VAL A 299 11.95 -1.36 -11.28
N ILE A 300 11.78 -2.24 -10.29
CA ILE A 300 12.06 -1.94 -8.88
C ILE A 300 13.20 -2.79 -8.31
N PHE A 301 13.56 -3.89 -9.00
CA PHE A 301 14.66 -4.76 -8.62
C PHE A 301 15.51 -5.17 -9.82
N TRP A 302 16.82 -5.28 -9.60
CA TRP A 302 17.73 -5.95 -10.53
C TRP A 302 18.00 -7.36 -10.06
N ASP A 303 17.74 -8.34 -10.91
CA ASP A 303 18.04 -9.74 -10.66
C ASP A 303 19.43 -10.08 -11.19
N LEU A 304 20.34 -10.35 -10.26
CA LEU A 304 21.73 -10.71 -10.56
C LEU A 304 21.90 -12.19 -10.95
N GLY A 305 20.82 -12.98 -10.89
CA GLY A 305 20.84 -14.41 -11.16
C GLY A 305 21.43 -15.21 -10.00
N THR A 306 21.97 -16.38 -10.32
CA THR A 306 22.58 -17.30 -9.34
C THR A 306 24.04 -16.94 -9.11
N VAL A 307 24.47 -16.94 -7.84
CA VAL A 307 25.85 -16.63 -7.47
C VAL A 307 26.66 -17.93 -7.33
N ASP A 308 27.52 -18.18 -8.32
CA ASP A 308 28.41 -19.35 -8.36
C ASP A 308 29.55 -19.30 -7.32
N ARG A 309 30.21 -20.45 -7.10
CA ARG A 309 31.30 -20.65 -6.14
C ARG A 309 32.56 -19.78 -6.35
N SER A 310 32.79 -19.17 -7.52
CA SER A 310 33.88 -18.19 -7.79
C SER A 310 33.78 -17.49 -9.16
N PRO A 311 34.32 -16.26 -9.37
CA PRO A 311 34.93 -15.35 -8.42
C PRO A 311 34.00 -14.18 -8.08
N THR A 312 33.89 -13.94 -6.79
CA THR A 312 33.28 -12.78 -6.11
C THR A 312 33.60 -11.43 -6.77
N LEU A 313 34.73 -11.34 -7.49
CA LEU A 313 35.14 -10.19 -8.29
C LEU A 313 34.20 -9.88 -9.47
N LYS A 314 33.70 -10.87 -10.22
CA LYS A 314 32.77 -10.58 -11.33
C LYS A 314 31.45 -10.02 -10.80
N PHE A 315 31.00 -10.55 -9.67
CA PHE A 315 29.77 -10.10 -9.00
C PHE A 315 29.95 -8.72 -8.37
N SER A 316 31.05 -8.49 -7.64
CA SER A 316 31.35 -7.18 -7.05
C SER A 316 31.54 -6.11 -8.12
N HIS A 317 32.26 -6.39 -9.22
CA HIS A 317 32.37 -5.46 -10.34
C HIS A 317 31.03 -5.22 -11.03
N ALA A 318 30.17 -6.25 -11.18
CA ALA A 318 28.83 -6.07 -11.74
C ALA A 318 27.96 -5.16 -10.85
N ILE A 319 28.06 -5.29 -9.53
CA ILE A 319 27.36 -4.44 -8.56
C ILE A 319 27.92 -3.03 -8.55
N GLU A 320 29.24 -2.85 -8.45
CA GLU A 320 29.87 -1.54 -8.51
C GLU A 320 29.58 -0.82 -9.83
N ARG A 321 29.53 -1.57 -10.93
CA ARG A 321 29.10 -1.06 -12.22
C ARG A 321 27.63 -0.66 -12.17
N MET A 322 26.75 -1.47 -11.59
CA MET A 322 25.32 -1.15 -11.47
C MET A 322 25.08 0.08 -10.60
N ARG A 323 25.69 0.16 -9.42
CA ARG A 323 25.58 1.30 -8.50
C ARG A 323 26.11 2.59 -9.13
N ARG A 324 27.08 2.51 -10.05
CA ARG A 324 27.57 3.66 -10.85
C ARG A 324 26.59 4.09 -11.93
N ILE A 325 25.96 3.13 -12.61
CA ILE A 325 25.14 3.40 -13.79
C ILE A 325 23.68 3.69 -13.42
N ASP A 326 23.15 3.09 -12.34
CA ASP A 326 21.78 3.29 -11.87
C ASP A 326 21.67 4.41 -10.81
N PRO A 327 21.25 5.63 -11.19
CA PRO A 327 21.09 6.75 -10.27
C PRO A 327 19.93 6.55 -9.28
N ARG A 328 19.04 5.58 -9.53
CA ARG A 328 17.99 5.20 -8.57
C ARG A 328 18.45 4.24 -7.52
N ASP A 329 19.63 3.64 -7.69
CA ASP A 329 20.21 2.76 -6.70
C ASP A 329 19.18 1.67 -6.28
N ARG A 330 18.56 1.04 -7.29
CA ARG A 330 17.51 0.02 -7.09
C ARG A 330 18.05 -1.17 -6.32
N LEU A 331 17.15 -1.84 -5.61
CA LEU A 331 17.50 -3.00 -4.79
C LEU A 331 17.91 -4.18 -5.66
N LEU A 332 18.89 -4.95 -5.17
CA LEU A 332 19.48 -6.08 -5.86
C LEU A 332 18.92 -7.39 -5.30
N VAL A 333 18.48 -8.25 -6.21
CA VAL A 333 17.97 -9.58 -5.92
C VAL A 333 18.97 -10.59 -6.46
N ALA A 334 19.28 -11.61 -5.68
CA ALA A 334 20.18 -12.66 -6.14
C ALA A 334 19.82 -14.01 -5.52
N ARG A 335 20.14 -15.08 -6.25
CA ARG A 335 19.84 -16.45 -5.88
C ARG A 335 21.08 -17.13 -5.33
N GLY A 336 20.92 -17.81 -4.20
CA GLY A 336 21.91 -18.78 -3.75
C GLY A 336 21.95 -19.96 -4.72
N GLU A 337 23.13 -20.53 -4.91
CA GLU A 337 23.26 -21.79 -5.61
C GLU A 337 22.51 -22.88 -4.82
N ASN A 338 21.56 -23.54 -5.46
CA ASN A 338 20.95 -24.77 -4.92
C ASN A 338 21.92 -25.91 -5.22
N ASP A 339 22.92 -26.05 -4.35
CA ASP A 339 23.57 -27.34 -4.19
C ASP A 339 22.55 -28.24 -3.47
N GLY A 340 21.91 -29.15 -4.20
CA GLY A 340 20.81 -30.00 -3.68
C GLY A 340 21.11 -30.69 -2.34
N ASP A 341 20.04 -31.20 -1.72
CA ASP A 341 19.77 -31.64 -0.33
C ASP A 341 20.86 -32.23 0.61
N ALA A 342 22.15 -32.27 0.28
CA ALA A 342 23.18 -32.91 1.12
C ALA A 342 24.48 -32.09 1.33
N ASN A 343 24.49 -30.77 1.12
CA ASN A 343 25.73 -30.00 1.28
C ASN A 343 25.64 -28.81 2.26
N PRO A 344 26.47 -28.76 3.34
CA PRO A 344 26.63 -27.56 4.18
C PRO A 344 27.09 -26.30 3.40
N ASN A 345 27.44 -26.43 2.11
CA ASN A 345 27.77 -25.33 1.21
C ASN A 345 26.58 -24.48 0.75
N GLY A 346 25.34 -24.95 0.79
CA GLY A 346 24.16 -24.17 0.37
C GLY A 346 23.92 -22.94 1.26
N VAL A 347 24.03 -23.11 2.58
CA VAL A 347 24.00 -22.01 3.55
C VAL A 347 25.17 -21.05 3.37
N ALA A 348 26.37 -21.58 3.06
CA ALA A 348 27.54 -20.75 2.78
C ALA A 348 27.37 -19.91 1.51
N SER A 349 26.69 -20.45 0.49
CA SER A 349 26.29 -19.72 -0.72
C SER A 349 25.33 -18.58 -0.37
N LEU A 350 24.24 -18.86 0.36
CA LEU A 350 23.28 -17.83 0.79
C LEU A 350 23.93 -16.71 1.63
N ARG A 351 24.83 -17.05 2.56
CA ARG A 351 25.62 -16.05 3.31
C ARG A 351 26.47 -15.16 2.42
N ARG A 352 27.01 -15.72 1.33
CA ARG A 352 27.80 -14.97 0.36
C ARG A 352 26.91 -14.03 -0.43
N VAL A 353 25.74 -14.50 -0.88
CA VAL A 353 24.74 -13.68 -1.57
C VAL A 353 24.27 -12.52 -0.70
N ALA A 354 23.98 -12.79 0.58
CA ALA A 354 23.51 -11.79 1.54
C ALA A 354 24.52 -10.63 1.79
N ARG A 355 25.80 -10.78 1.40
CA ARG A 355 26.80 -9.69 1.48
C ARG A 355 26.69 -8.69 0.33
N PHE A 356 26.05 -9.07 -0.76
CA PHE A 356 26.12 -8.37 -2.03
C PHE A 356 24.75 -7.98 -2.58
N ALA A 357 23.70 -8.74 -2.24
CA ALA A 357 22.33 -8.47 -2.63
C ALA A 357 21.51 -7.98 -1.44
N ASP A 358 20.55 -7.10 -1.72
CA ASP A 358 19.59 -6.58 -0.74
C ASP A 358 18.55 -7.65 -0.36
N ILE A 359 18.26 -8.56 -1.31
CA ILE A 359 17.32 -9.66 -1.18
C ILE A 359 17.98 -10.97 -1.64
N VAL A 360 17.86 -11.98 -0.80
CA VAL A 360 18.32 -13.35 -1.06
C VAL A 360 17.12 -14.19 -1.47
N VAL A 361 17.27 -14.96 -2.55
CA VAL A 361 16.22 -15.83 -3.07
C VAL A 361 16.66 -17.29 -3.01
N THR A 362 15.76 -18.17 -2.57
CA THR A 362 16.03 -19.60 -2.46
C THR A 362 14.77 -20.46 -2.66
N ASP A 363 14.92 -21.69 -3.13
CA ASP A 363 13.77 -22.57 -3.37
C ASP A 363 13.19 -23.08 -2.04
N PHE A 364 11.86 -23.13 -1.93
CA PHE A 364 11.19 -23.52 -0.68
C PHE A 364 11.26 -25.02 -0.41
N ARG A 365 11.08 -25.83 -1.45
CA ARG A 365 10.83 -27.27 -1.34
C ARG A 365 11.54 -28.02 -2.44
N GLU A 366 12.23 -29.09 -2.07
CA GLU A 366 12.76 -30.10 -2.98
C GLU A 366 11.72 -31.23 -3.14
N SER A 367 11.77 -31.98 -4.24
CA SER A 367 10.68 -32.85 -4.70
C SER A 367 10.23 -33.94 -3.72
N ASP A 368 11.09 -34.34 -2.78
CA ASP A 368 10.87 -35.50 -1.90
C ASP A 368 10.59 -35.15 -0.42
N GLN A 369 10.61 -33.85 -0.06
CA GLN A 369 10.44 -33.42 1.33
C GLN A 369 8.96 -33.26 1.72
N THR A 370 8.65 -33.48 3.00
CA THR A 370 7.35 -33.12 3.57
C THR A 370 7.22 -31.60 3.76
N LEU A 371 6.00 -31.10 4.03
CA LEU A 371 5.76 -29.68 4.28
C LEU A 371 6.47 -29.20 5.55
N VAL A 372 6.50 -30.02 6.61
CA VAL A 372 7.22 -29.67 7.85
C VAL A 372 8.73 -29.69 7.62
N GLU A 373 9.27 -30.68 6.90
CA GLU A 373 10.69 -30.73 6.55
C GLU A 373 11.12 -29.52 5.72
N SER A 374 10.36 -29.16 4.68
CA SER A 374 10.65 -27.97 3.87
C SER A 374 10.55 -26.67 4.67
N PHE A 375 9.60 -26.58 5.61
CA PHE A 375 9.51 -25.46 6.53
C PHE A 375 10.76 -25.34 7.41
N GLU A 376 11.25 -26.43 7.98
CA GLU A 376 12.44 -26.45 8.85
C GLU A 376 13.71 -26.15 8.06
N ALA A 377 13.83 -26.71 6.86
CA ALA A 377 14.93 -26.45 5.94
C ALA A 377 14.99 -24.97 5.54
N LEU A 378 13.86 -24.38 5.12
CA LEU A 378 13.81 -22.94 4.79
C LEU A 378 14.13 -22.08 6.01
N GLN A 379 13.60 -22.41 7.19
CA GLN A 379 13.90 -21.68 8.42
C GLN A 379 15.39 -21.69 8.72
N SER A 380 16.04 -22.86 8.69
CA SER A 380 17.47 -23.00 8.93
C SER A 380 18.30 -22.15 7.96
N ARG A 381 17.89 -22.09 6.68
CA ARG A 381 18.51 -21.23 5.66
C ARG A 381 18.35 -19.74 5.98
N ILE A 382 17.16 -19.33 6.43
CA ILE A 382 16.86 -17.94 6.81
C ILE A 382 17.69 -17.50 8.03
N ASP A 383 17.69 -18.31 9.08
CA ASP A 383 18.40 -18.01 10.32
C ASP A 383 19.92 -17.94 10.06
N ALA A 384 20.43 -18.73 9.12
CA ALA A 384 21.85 -18.81 8.87
C ALA A 384 22.45 -17.60 8.12
N THR A 385 21.70 -16.85 7.31
CA THR A 385 22.26 -15.64 6.65
C THR A 385 22.32 -14.41 7.56
N GLY A 386 21.65 -14.46 8.71
CA GLY A 386 21.62 -13.40 9.70
C GLY A 386 20.37 -12.50 9.60
N PRO A 387 20.10 -11.71 10.66
CA PRO A 387 18.83 -10.99 10.86
C PRO A 387 18.62 -9.81 9.89
N SER A 388 19.68 -9.38 9.21
CA SER A 388 19.63 -8.28 8.23
C SER A 388 19.35 -8.75 6.80
N ALA A 389 19.37 -10.06 6.52
CA ALA A 389 19.07 -10.59 5.20
C ALA A 389 17.55 -10.68 5.00
N ARG A 390 17.08 -10.38 3.78
CA ARG A 390 15.66 -10.41 3.40
C ARG A 390 15.48 -11.58 2.46
N PHE A 391 14.43 -12.36 2.67
CA PHE A 391 14.26 -13.63 1.98
C PHE A 391 13.00 -13.68 1.18
N TRP A 392 13.19 -13.87 -0.12
CA TRP A 392 12.13 -14.39 -0.95
C TRP A 392 12.35 -15.87 -1.18
N THR A 393 11.26 -16.60 -1.33
CA THR A 393 11.34 -18.00 -1.68
C THR A 393 10.70 -18.29 -3.02
N ILE A 394 11.29 -19.22 -3.76
CA ILE A 394 10.74 -19.70 -5.00
C ILE A 394 9.84 -20.91 -4.74
N VAL A 395 8.63 -20.82 -5.25
CA VAL A 395 7.64 -21.89 -5.27
C VAL A 395 7.43 -22.31 -6.71
N ASP A 396 7.79 -23.54 -7.04
CA ASP A 396 7.54 -24.10 -8.36
C ASP A 396 6.06 -24.44 -8.52
N THR A 397 5.41 -23.74 -9.45
CA THR A 397 3.97 -23.92 -9.72
C THR A 397 3.64 -25.29 -10.33
N ASN A 398 4.62 -25.98 -10.91
CA ASN A 398 4.44 -27.27 -11.60
C ASN A 398 4.64 -28.48 -10.71
N GLN A 399 5.43 -28.37 -9.65
CA GLN A 399 5.71 -29.49 -8.76
C GLN A 399 4.98 -29.29 -7.43
N ALA A 400 5.07 -28.09 -6.86
CA ALA A 400 4.64 -27.84 -5.49
C ALA A 400 3.12 -27.69 -5.36
N LEU A 401 2.41 -27.38 -6.45
CA LEU A 401 0.95 -27.29 -6.47
C LEU A 401 0.26 -28.66 -6.68
N PHE A 402 1.02 -29.73 -6.99
CA PHE A 402 0.53 -31.11 -7.11
C PHE A 402 0.78 -31.95 -5.85
N ALA A 403 1.75 -31.56 -5.02
CA ALA A 403 2.04 -32.23 -3.77
C ALA A 403 1.10 -31.75 -2.64
N GLU A 404 -0.01 -32.46 -2.49
CA GLU A 404 -0.93 -32.57 -1.33
C GLU A 404 -1.64 -31.30 -0.77
N SER A 405 -1.17 -30.07 -1.02
CA SER A 405 -2.01 -28.87 -1.18
C SER A 405 -1.19 -27.58 -1.34
N GLY A 406 -1.16 -26.99 -2.55
CA GLY A 406 -0.30 -25.83 -2.85
C GLY A 406 -0.63 -24.53 -2.10
N VAL A 407 -1.81 -24.38 -1.50
CA VAL A 407 -2.16 -23.18 -0.71
C VAL A 407 -1.49 -23.21 0.66
N GLU A 408 -1.42 -24.39 1.27
CA GLU A 408 -0.79 -24.66 2.55
C GLU A 408 0.72 -24.51 2.45
N LEU A 409 1.30 -24.89 1.32
CA LEU A 409 2.68 -24.61 0.98
C LEU A 409 3.00 -23.11 1.06
N LEU A 410 2.16 -22.27 0.47
CA LEU A 410 2.33 -20.81 0.50
C LEU A 410 2.21 -20.21 1.91
N LEU A 411 1.34 -20.76 2.75
CA LEU A 411 1.26 -20.33 4.16
C LEU A 411 2.49 -20.79 4.95
N ALA A 412 3.01 -21.98 4.66
CA ALA A 412 4.23 -22.49 5.28
C ALA A 412 5.46 -21.67 4.89
N THR A 413 5.55 -21.15 3.67
CA THR A 413 6.66 -20.25 3.27
C THR A 413 6.68 -18.97 4.11
N VAL A 414 5.52 -18.38 4.34
CA VAL A 414 5.38 -17.18 5.21
C VAL A 414 5.69 -17.54 6.65
N ALA A 415 5.18 -18.66 7.15
CA ALA A 415 5.46 -19.15 8.49
C ALA A 415 6.97 -19.38 8.69
N ALA A 416 7.70 -19.82 7.66
CA ALA A 416 9.15 -20.01 7.70
C ALA A 416 9.92 -18.68 7.80
N GLY A 417 9.28 -17.54 7.48
CA GLY A 417 9.87 -16.21 7.55
C GLY A 417 10.13 -15.55 6.20
N ALA A 418 9.64 -16.14 5.09
CA ALA A 418 9.75 -15.50 3.77
C ALA A 418 8.88 -14.23 3.72
N ASN A 419 9.46 -13.12 3.26
CA ASN A 419 8.78 -11.82 3.13
C ASN A 419 8.47 -11.44 1.67
N GLY A 420 8.67 -12.38 0.75
CA GLY A 420 8.25 -12.34 -0.65
C GLY A 420 8.18 -13.75 -1.23
N ILE A 421 7.33 -13.94 -2.23
CA ILE A 421 7.14 -15.25 -2.87
C ILE A 421 7.30 -15.08 -4.36
N TRP A 422 8.14 -15.93 -4.94
CA TRP A 422 8.42 -15.98 -6.37
C TRP A 422 7.86 -17.28 -6.94
N PHE A 423 6.89 -17.16 -7.83
CA PHE A 423 6.23 -18.27 -8.48
C PHE A 423 6.98 -18.60 -9.77
N ARG A 424 7.71 -19.72 -9.74
CA ARG A 424 8.38 -20.25 -10.93
C ARG A 424 7.36 -21.01 -11.75
N SER A 425 7.21 -20.62 -13.01
CA SER A 425 6.34 -21.31 -13.97
C SER A 425 7.08 -21.47 -15.28
N ASP A 426 7.07 -22.69 -15.81
CA ASP A 426 7.69 -23.04 -17.10
C ASP A 426 6.72 -22.94 -18.28
N ARG A 427 5.41 -22.83 -17.98
CA ARG A 427 4.31 -22.81 -18.95
C ARG A 427 3.36 -21.66 -18.64
N PRO A 428 2.80 -20.97 -19.65
CA PRO A 428 1.88 -19.87 -19.43
C PRO A 428 0.62 -20.28 -18.64
N LEU A 429 0.20 -19.43 -17.70
CA LEU A 429 -0.98 -19.68 -16.84
C LEU A 429 -2.35 -19.48 -17.53
N HIS A 430 -2.35 -19.01 -18.78
CA HIS A 430 -3.57 -18.79 -19.56
C HIS A 430 -3.99 -20.02 -20.40
N ASN A 431 -3.20 -21.09 -20.39
CA ASN A 431 -3.58 -22.34 -21.05
C ASN A 431 -4.85 -22.95 -20.43
N LYS A 432 -5.57 -23.74 -21.22
CA LYS A 432 -6.88 -24.32 -20.87
C LYS A 432 -6.82 -25.78 -20.44
N ASP A 433 -5.62 -26.36 -20.36
CA ASP A 433 -5.48 -27.74 -19.92
C ASP A 433 -5.84 -27.90 -18.42
N PRO A 434 -6.26 -29.10 -17.99
CA PRO A 434 -6.68 -29.32 -16.60
C PRO A 434 -5.60 -29.00 -15.57
N GLU A 435 -4.34 -29.29 -15.90
CA GLU A 435 -3.17 -29.07 -15.04
C GLU A 435 -2.96 -27.56 -14.81
N THR A 436 -2.95 -26.76 -15.88
CA THR A 436 -2.88 -25.29 -15.81
C THR A 436 -4.07 -24.68 -15.09
N THR A 437 -5.28 -25.22 -15.31
CA THR A 437 -6.48 -24.74 -14.62
C THR A 437 -6.36 -24.96 -13.11
N LEU A 438 -5.87 -26.12 -12.67
CA LEU A 438 -5.59 -26.39 -11.26
C LEU A 438 -4.50 -25.46 -10.71
N ARG A 439 -3.38 -25.29 -11.42
CA ARG A 439 -2.31 -24.37 -11.02
C ARG A 439 -2.83 -22.95 -10.83
N ARG A 440 -3.57 -22.43 -11.81
CA ARG A 440 -4.18 -21.09 -11.77
C ARG A 440 -5.14 -20.93 -10.58
N ALA A 441 -6.03 -21.90 -10.36
CA ALA A 441 -6.98 -21.85 -9.26
C ALA A 441 -6.28 -21.92 -7.89
N THR A 442 -5.21 -22.70 -7.79
CA THR A 442 -4.40 -22.82 -6.56
C THR A 442 -3.69 -21.51 -6.24
N ILE A 443 -3.10 -20.86 -7.24
CA ILE A 443 -2.48 -19.53 -7.11
C ILE A 443 -3.54 -18.50 -6.69
N ALA A 444 -4.69 -18.46 -7.34
CA ALA A 444 -5.75 -17.51 -7.01
C ALA A 444 -6.23 -17.64 -5.56
N ALA A 445 -6.50 -18.86 -5.09
CA ALA A 445 -6.88 -19.12 -3.70
C ALA A 445 -5.75 -18.80 -2.72
N GLY A 446 -4.52 -19.18 -3.05
CA GLY A 446 -3.32 -18.95 -2.25
C GLY A 446 -3.03 -17.46 -2.04
N THR A 447 -2.97 -16.69 -3.12
CA THR A 447 -2.69 -15.26 -3.07
C THR A 447 -3.76 -14.49 -2.29
N LEU A 448 -5.04 -14.86 -2.44
CA LEU A 448 -6.12 -14.25 -1.62
C LEU A 448 -5.94 -14.53 -0.12
N LYS A 449 -5.54 -15.75 0.26
CA LYS A 449 -5.22 -16.05 1.66
C LYS A 449 -4.01 -15.27 2.14
N LEU A 450 -2.94 -15.19 1.35
CA LEU A 450 -1.76 -14.39 1.69
C LEU A 450 -2.06 -12.90 1.83
N GLN A 451 -2.92 -12.35 0.98
CA GLN A 451 -3.38 -10.96 1.07
C GLN A 451 -4.12 -10.69 2.39
N SER A 452 -4.88 -11.65 2.90
CA SER A 452 -5.60 -11.53 4.19
C SER A 452 -4.66 -11.42 5.39
N ILE A 453 -3.44 -11.97 5.27
CA ILE A 453 -2.40 -11.96 6.31
C ILE A 453 -1.23 -11.03 5.98
N ARG A 454 -1.34 -10.22 4.93
CA ARG A 454 -0.29 -9.29 4.46
C ARG A 454 0.35 -8.42 5.57
N PRO A 455 -0.39 -7.90 6.58
CA PRO A 455 0.21 -7.13 7.66
C PRO A 455 1.30 -7.91 8.42
N TRP A 456 1.12 -9.22 8.62
CA TRP A 456 2.09 -10.11 9.25
C TRP A 456 3.10 -10.71 8.28
N ILE A 457 3.11 -10.32 7.01
CA ILE A 457 4.21 -10.69 6.09
C ILE A 457 5.28 -9.59 6.11
N VAL A 458 4.86 -8.31 6.10
CA VAL A 458 5.80 -7.17 6.08
C VAL A 458 6.12 -6.63 7.47
N GLY A 459 5.15 -6.68 8.39
CA GLY A 459 5.20 -5.97 9.66
C GLY A 459 5.64 -6.81 10.86
N VAL A 460 6.19 -8.00 10.64
CA VAL A 460 6.58 -8.90 11.75
C VAL A 460 7.69 -8.26 12.58
N ASP A 461 7.39 -8.03 13.85
CA ASP A 461 8.36 -7.57 14.84
C ASP A 461 9.03 -8.75 15.54
N ARG A 462 8.25 -9.81 15.79
CA ARG A 462 8.74 -11.03 16.43
C ARG A 462 8.11 -12.26 15.81
N ARG A 463 8.94 -13.27 15.57
CA ARG A 463 8.53 -14.60 15.13
C ARG A 463 8.90 -15.60 16.21
N GLN A 464 7.95 -16.45 16.60
CA GLN A 464 8.17 -17.50 17.59
C GLN A 464 7.51 -18.81 17.14
N ILE A 465 8.23 -19.92 17.33
CA ILE A 465 7.65 -21.26 17.18
C ILE A 465 7.10 -21.68 18.53
N ILE A 466 5.83 -22.05 18.55
CA ILE A 466 5.16 -22.58 19.73
C ILE A 466 5.43 -24.09 19.76
N SER A 467 6.65 -24.45 20.18
CA SER A 467 7.08 -25.84 20.32
C SER A 467 6.41 -26.48 21.53
N ARG A 468 5.20 -27.06 21.34
CA ARG A 468 4.54 -28.08 22.20
C ARG A 468 3.11 -28.38 21.69
N THR A 469 2.94 -28.73 20.42
CA THR A 469 1.76 -29.52 20.05
C THR A 469 1.99 -30.95 20.58
N GLN A 470 0.91 -31.69 20.87
CA GLN A 470 1.01 -33.12 21.25
C GLN A 470 1.59 -33.99 20.12
N TYR A 471 1.82 -33.42 18.94
CA TYR A 471 2.30 -34.08 17.73
C TYR A 471 3.46 -33.28 17.11
N PRO A 472 4.63 -33.22 17.79
CA PRO A 472 5.78 -32.45 17.35
C PRO A 472 6.41 -33.01 16.07
N ASP A 473 6.04 -34.20 15.59
CA ASP A 473 6.61 -34.74 14.34
C ASP A 473 5.69 -34.47 13.12
N VAL A 474 4.50 -33.91 13.34
CA VAL A 474 3.46 -33.79 12.31
C VAL A 474 2.99 -32.33 12.13
N SER A 475 3.27 -31.45 13.10
CA SER A 475 2.80 -30.06 13.06
C SER A 475 3.75 -29.06 13.72
N ARG A 476 3.85 -27.86 13.14
CA ARG A 476 4.48 -26.66 13.71
C ARG A 476 3.41 -25.57 13.82
N ILE A 477 3.45 -24.79 14.89
CA ILE A 477 2.65 -23.57 15.03
C ILE A 477 3.61 -22.40 15.16
N VAL A 478 3.47 -21.45 14.26
CA VAL A 478 4.29 -20.24 14.21
C VAL A 478 3.43 -19.04 14.58
N GLN A 479 3.89 -18.29 15.56
CA GLN A 479 3.35 -17.00 15.96
C GLN A 479 4.15 -15.88 15.30
N LEU A 480 3.47 -15.04 14.53
CA LEU A 480 3.98 -13.82 13.93
C LEU A 480 3.35 -12.63 14.67
N GLU A 481 4.15 -11.87 15.39
CA GLU A 481 3.69 -10.74 16.20
C GLU A 481 3.95 -9.43 15.48
N THR A 482 2.96 -8.55 15.56
CA THR A 482 3.04 -7.12 15.32
C THR A 482 2.76 -6.41 16.65
N ASN A 483 3.02 -5.11 16.74
CA ASN A 483 2.75 -4.29 17.93
C ASN A 483 1.44 -4.60 18.67
N ASP A 484 0.32 -4.77 17.95
CA ASP A 484 -1.03 -4.90 18.57
C ASP A 484 -1.76 -6.22 18.23
N ALA A 485 -1.14 -7.10 17.44
CA ALA A 485 -1.79 -8.33 16.99
C ALA A 485 -0.81 -9.47 16.68
N ALA A 486 -1.18 -10.69 17.05
CA ALA A 486 -0.43 -11.90 16.76
C ALA A 486 -1.22 -12.76 15.77
N LEU A 487 -0.51 -13.34 14.80
CA LEU A 487 -1.03 -14.30 13.85
C LEU A 487 -0.42 -15.67 14.11
N LEU A 488 -1.25 -16.68 14.24
CA LEU A 488 -0.84 -18.08 14.34
C LEU A 488 -1.06 -18.74 12.99
N LEU A 489 0.02 -19.32 12.46
CA LEU A 489 0.03 -20.16 11.28
C LEU A 489 0.42 -21.57 11.68
N THR A 490 -0.33 -22.54 11.20
CA THR A 490 -0.06 -23.96 11.43
C THR A 490 0.46 -24.59 10.15
N VAL A 491 1.58 -25.30 10.27
CA VAL A 491 2.23 -26.07 9.21
C VAL A 491 2.12 -27.53 9.61
N CYS A 492 1.53 -28.37 8.77
CA CYS A 492 1.33 -29.79 9.11
C CYS A 492 1.37 -30.70 7.90
N ASP A 493 1.89 -31.92 8.11
CA ASP A 493 1.92 -33.00 7.12
C ASP A 493 0.68 -33.89 7.31
N GLY A 494 -0.41 -33.49 6.66
CA GLY A 494 -1.68 -34.20 6.73
C GLY A 494 -2.49 -33.99 8.01
N VAL A 495 -3.78 -34.31 7.95
CA VAL A 495 -4.71 -34.18 9.08
C VAL A 495 -4.81 -35.53 9.78
N SER A 496 -4.03 -35.75 10.85
CA SER A 496 -4.23 -36.92 11.71
C SER A 496 -5.59 -36.82 12.40
N SER A 497 -6.34 -37.94 12.45
CA SER A 497 -7.74 -38.13 12.89
C SER A 497 -8.36 -37.19 13.94
N ASP A 498 -9.69 -37.07 13.85
CA ASP A 498 -10.63 -36.27 14.64
C ASP A 498 -10.15 -35.90 16.05
N GLY A 499 -10.09 -34.60 16.34
CA GLY A 499 -9.67 -34.11 17.65
C GLY A 499 -9.52 -32.59 17.69
N SER A 500 -9.46 -32.06 18.92
CA SER A 500 -9.15 -30.66 19.17
C SER A 500 -7.78 -30.56 19.85
N VAL A 501 -6.90 -29.69 19.34
CA VAL A 501 -5.59 -29.44 19.94
C VAL A 501 -5.66 -28.12 20.72
N ALA A 502 -5.36 -28.17 22.02
CA ALA A 502 -5.20 -26.94 22.81
C ALA A 502 -3.78 -26.40 22.59
N VAL A 503 -3.68 -25.15 22.17
CA VAL A 503 -2.42 -24.46 21.90
C VAL A 503 -2.30 -23.28 22.84
N THR A 504 -1.24 -23.24 23.64
CA THR A 504 -0.96 -22.11 24.53
C THR A 504 -0.08 -21.10 23.81
N THR A 505 -0.62 -19.92 23.56
CA THR A 505 0.12 -18.82 22.93
C THR A 505 0.46 -17.76 23.97
N PRO A 506 1.69 -17.21 23.99
CA PRO A 506 1.98 -15.98 24.71
C PRO A 506 1.00 -14.91 24.20
N ALA A 507 0.13 -14.42 25.07
CA ALA A 507 -0.83 -13.38 24.68
C ALA A 507 -0.12 -12.01 24.69
N LEU A 508 -0.48 -11.14 23.75
CA LEU A 508 0.00 -9.75 23.72
C LEU A 508 -0.50 -8.95 24.93
N SER A 509 -1.69 -9.30 25.45
CA SER A 509 -2.28 -8.73 26.66
C SER A 509 -3.24 -9.69 27.38
N GLU A 510 -3.62 -9.35 28.62
CA GLU A 510 -4.64 -10.05 29.40
C GLU A 510 -6.05 -9.95 28.80
N SER A 511 -6.30 -9.00 27.89
CA SER A 511 -7.61 -8.72 27.30
C SER A 511 -7.79 -9.24 25.86
N SER A 512 -6.76 -9.88 25.29
CA SER A 512 -6.78 -10.31 23.90
C SER A 512 -7.76 -11.46 23.63
N ASP A 513 -8.54 -11.34 22.55
CA ASP A 513 -9.45 -12.36 22.03
C ASP A 513 -8.83 -13.11 20.84
N ALA A 514 -9.30 -14.33 20.57
CA ALA A 514 -8.84 -15.16 19.45
C ALA A 514 -9.92 -15.34 18.38
N PHE A 515 -9.54 -15.15 17.12
CA PHE A 515 -10.41 -15.24 15.96
C PHE A 515 -9.79 -16.11 14.88
N GLN A 516 -10.58 -16.99 14.30
CA GLN A 516 -10.24 -17.69 13.09
C GLN A 516 -10.55 -16.80 11.88
N LEU A 517 -9.55 -16.62 11.01
CA LEU A 517 -9.66 -15.83 9.79
C LEU A 517 -10.15 -16.70 8.63
N LEU A 518 -11.47 -16.79 8.47
CA LEU A 518 -12.08 -17.45 7.32
C LEU A 518 -12.19 -16.45 6.16
N PRO A 519 -12.10 -16.90 4.90
CA PRO A 519 -12.35 -16.01 3.76
C PRO A 519 -13.79 -15.48 3.70
N THR A 520 -14.72 -16.10 4.44
CA THR A 520 -16.11 -15.65 4.56
C THR A 520 -16.37 -14.74 5.76
N GLY A 521 -15.39 -14.54 6.65
CA GLY A 521 -15.51 -13.67 7.81
C GLY A 521 -14.60 -14.07 8.98
N LEU A 522 -14.68 -13.32 10.07
CA LEU A 522 -13.99 -13.67 11.33
C LEU A 522 -14.91 -14.51 12.20
N ARG A 523 -14.42 -15.68 12.63
CA ARG A 523 -15.13 -16.55 13.58
C ARG A 523 -14.43 -16.50 14.94
N PRO A 524 -15.10 -16.10 16.03
CA PRO A 524 -14.50 -16.14 17.35
C PRO A 524 -14.19 -17.59 17.75
N LEU A 525 -13.04 -17.80 18.37
CA LEU A 525 -12.62 -19.10 18.91
C LEU A 525 -12.80 -19.12 20.43
N ASN A 526 -13.09 -20.31 20.96
CA ASN A 526 -13.08 -20.49 22.40
C ASN A 526 -11.63 -20.50 22.90
N ALA A 527 -11.31 -19.57 23.78
CA ALA A 527 -9.98 -19.39 24.31
C ALA A 527 -10.04 -19.24 25.82
N LYS A 528 -9.25 -20.05 26.54
CA LYS A 528 -9.23 -20.10 28.00
C LYS A 528 -7.88 -19.63 28.52
N ARG A 529 -7.86 -18.80 29.55
CA ARG A 529 -6.63 -18.36 30.21
C ARG A 529 -5.99 -19.52 30.98
N VAL A 530 -4.68 -19.69 30.82
CA VAL A 530 -3.86 -20.69 31.52
C VAL A 530 -2.53 -20.05 31.94
N SER A 531 -1.82 -20.68 32.88
CA SER A 531 -0.46 -20.25 33.21
C SER A 531 0.42 -20.30 31.96
N GLY A 532 1.00 -19.17 31.57
CA GLY A 532 1.81 -19.04 30.36
C GLY A 532 1.10 -18.48 29.13
N GLY A 533 -0.21 -18.14 29.18
CA GLY A 533 -0.87 -17.38 28.13
C GLY A 533 -2.33 -17.75 27.85
N LEU A 534 -2.69 -17.74 26.56
CA LEU A 534 -4.04 -18.07 26.10
C LEU A 534 -4.05 -19.49 25.50
N ALA A 535 -4.84 -20.39 26.08
CA ALA A 535 -5.08 -21.71 25.51
C ALA A 535 -6.22 -21.63 24.50
N ILE A 536 -5.91 -21.81 23.22
CA ILE A 536 -6.86 -21.79 22.11
C ILE A 536 -7.15 -23.23 21.69
N THR A 537 -8.42 -23.59 21.58
CA THR A 537 -8.83 -24.91 21.10
C THR A 537 -8.93 -24.90 19.58
N LEU A 538 -8.01 -25.58 18.90
CA LEU A 538 -7.97 -25.72 17.45
C LEU A 538 -8.67 -27.01 17.03
N HIS A 539 -9.66 -26.92 16.16
CA HIS A 539 -10.25 -28.10 15.54
C HIS A 539 -9.33 -28.60 14.42
N LYS A 540 -8.95 -29.88 14.48
CA LYS A 540 -8.09 -30.49 13.45
C LYS A 540 -8.71 -30.48 12.05
N SER A 541 -10.02 -30.28 11.93
CA SER A 541 -10.70 -30.06 10.64
C SER A 541 -10.35 -28.71 9.98
N GLU A 542 -9.57 -27.84 10.61
CA GLU A 542 -9.27 -26.49 10.09
C GLU A 542 -7.78 -26.10 10.23
N PRO A 543 -6.82 -27.03 10.07
CA PRO A 543 -5.45 -26.86 10.56
C PRO A 543 -4.63 -25.86 9.74
N THR A 544 -5.15 -25.29 8.66
CA THR A 544 -4.42 -24.37 7.77
C THR A 544 -5.07 -22.99 7.71
N THR A 545 -6.04 -22.73 8.60
CA THR A 545 -6.72 -21.43 8.68
C THR A 545 -5.94 -20.53 9.64
N PRO A 546 -5.53 -19.32 9.22
CA PRO A 546 -4.83 -18.39 10.11
C PRO A 546 -5.70 -18.00 11.31
N ILE A 547 -5.06 -17.84 12.46
CA ILE A 547 -5.73 -17.42 13.70
C ILE A 547 -5.13 -16.10 14.16
N VAL A 548 -5.98 -15.11 14.38
CA VAL A 548 -5.59 -13.79 14.83
C VAL A 548 -5.91 -13.68 16.32
N VAL A 549 -4.92 -13.26 17.10
CA VAL A 549 -5.06 -12.94 18.52
C VAL A 549 -4.80 -11.45 18.70
N THR A 550 -5.79 -10.69 19.16
CA THR A 550 -5.66 -9.24 19.32
C THR A 550 -6.70 -8.69 20.31
N GLU A 551 -6.34 -7.61 21.01
CA GLU A 551 -7.28 -6.77 21.77
C GLU A 551 -7.76 -5.55 20.97
N ASN A 552 -7.11 -5.25 19.84
CA ASN A 552 -7.36 -4.05 19.07
C ASN A 552 -8.62 -4.20 18.22
N ARG A 553 -9.71 -3.54 18.67
CA ARG A 553 -10.98 -3.51 17.93
C ARG A 553 -10.89 -2.88 16.55
N LEU A 554 -9.93 -1.99 16.29
CA LEU A 554 -9.72 -1.44 14.96
C LEU A 554 -9.13 -2.51 14.03
N ALA A 555 -8.18 -3.32 14.51
CA ALA A 555 -7.60 -4.42 13.75
C ALA A 555 -8.66 -5.46 13.37
N THR A 556 -9.51 -5.86 14.33
CA THR A 556 -10.61 -6.80 14.03
C THR A 556 -11.64 -6.21 13.07
N ASN A 557 -12.00 -4.93 13.22
CA ASN A 557 -12.89 -4.24 12.27
C ASN A 557 -12.29 -4.14 10.86
N GLN A 558 -10.98 -3.90 10.75
CA GLN A 558 -10.29 -3.87 9.45
C GLN A 558 -10.28 -5.25 8.78
N LEU A 559 -9.97 -6.31 9.52
CA LEU A 559 -10.03 -7.69 9.02
C LEU A 559 -11.46 -8.10 8.63
N ALA A 560 -12.47 -7.72 9.40
CA ALA A 560 -13.88 -7.97 9.07
C ALA A 560 -14.30 -7.25 7.78
N ARG A 561 -13.85 -6.00 7.57
CA ARG A 561 -14.08 -5.26 6.33
C ARG A 561 -13.36 -5.91 5.15
N PHE A 562 -12.10 -6.33 5.33
CA PHE A 562 -11.31 -6.99 4.29
C PHE A 562 -11.95 -8.31 3.85
N THR A 563 -12.32 -9.18 4.81
CA THR A 563 -12.99 -10.46 4.52
C THR A 563 -14.34 -10.23 3.86
N SER A 564 -15.11 -9.23 4.29
CA SER A 564 -16.38 -8.87 3.64
C SER A 564 -16.19 -8.40 2.19
N ALA A 565 -15.17 -7.59 1.91
CA ALA A 565 -14.87 -7.08 0.57
C ALA A 565 -14.35 -8.16 -0.38
N THR A 566 -13.63 -9.15 0.14
CA THR A 566 -13.02 -10.23 -0.66
C THR A 566 -13.85 -11.53 -0.67
N ARG A 567 -14.90 -11.64 0.16
CA ARG A 567 -15.72 -12.84 0.35
C ARG A 567 -16.08 -13.58 -0.94
N ASN A 568 -16.67 -12.86 -1.89
CA ASN A 568 -17.15 -13.46 -3.14
C ASN A 568 -15.99 -13.97 -4.01
N ARG A 569 -14.87 -13.22 -4.05
CA ARG A 569 -13.67 -13.63 -4.81
C ARG A 569 -13.02 -14.86 -4.18
N SER A 570 -12.88 -14.88 -2.87
CA SER A 570 -12.28 -16.01 -2.15
C SER A 570 -13.13 -17.27 -2.25
N LEU A 571 -14.45 -17.15 -2.16
CA LEU A 571 -15.37 -18.27 -2.35
C LEU A 571 -15.35 -18.80 -3.79
N ALA A 572 -15.30 -17.90 -4.78
CA ALA A 572 -15.19 -18.27 -6.18
C ALA A 572 -13.86 -18.99 -6.46
N ALA A 573 -12.75 -18.49 -5.93
CA ALA A 573 -11.42 -19.08 -6.08
C ALA A 573 -11.35 -20.49 -5.47
N GLU A 574 -11.85 -20.70 -4.24
CA GLU A 574 -11.87 -22.04 -3.65
C GLU A 574 -12.81 -23.00 -4.36
N ARG A 575 -13.95 -22.51 -4.89
CA ARG A 575 -14.84 -23.32 -5.71
C ARG A 575 -14.14 -23.78 -6.99
N GLU A 576 -13.49 -22.86 -7.71
CA GLU A 576 -12.74 -23.16 -8.94
C GLU A 576 -11.61 -24.16 -8.64
N LEU A 577 -10.93 -23.99 -7.52
CA LEU A 577 -9.87 -24.89 -7.08
C LEU A 577 -10.40 -26.29 -6.75
N ALA A 578 -11.47 -26.41 -5.97
CA ALA A 578 -12.11 -27.71 -5.70
C ALA A 578 -12.62 -28.38 -6.99
N GLU A 579 -13.22 -27.62 -7.90
CA GLU A 579 -13.67 -28.12 -9.19
C GLU A 579 -12.50 -28.62 -10.05
N ALA A 580 -11.40 -27.86 -10.13
CA ALA A 580 -10.22 -28.24 -10.87
C ALA A 580 -9.55 -29.49 -10.28
N SER A 581 -9.47 -29.60 -8.95
CA SER A 581 -8.94 -30.78 -8.25
C SER A 581 -9.77 -32.03 -8.55
N VAL A 582 -11.10 -31.96 -8.40
CA VAL A 582 -12.00 -33.10 -8.70
C VAL A 582 -11.92 -33.48 -10.17
N ARG A 583 -11.86 -32.50 -11.08
CA ARG A 583 -11.74 -32.75 -12.52
C ARG A 583 -10.44 -33.47 -12.89
N LEU A 584 -9.32 -33.03 -12.33
CA LEU A 584 -8.02 -33.68 -12.56
C LEU A 584 -8.00 -35.09 -11.99
N ALA A 585 -8.47 -35.26 -10.75
CA ALA A 585 -8.58 -36.57 -10.11
C ALA A 585 -9.45 -37.52 -10.94
N ARG A 586 -10.56 -37.03 -11.54
CA ARG A 586 -11.41 -37.84 -12.43
C ARG A 586 -10.67 -38.32 -13.69
N VAL A 587 -9.77 -37.51 -14.23
CA VAL A 587 -8.94 -37.90 -15.39
C VAL A 587 -7.92 -38.97 -14.99
N GLN A 588 -7.31 -38.83 -13.81
CA GLN A 588 -6.34 -39.80 -13.26
C GLN A 588 -7.00 -41.12 -12.84
N LEU A 589 -8.19 -41.08 -12.23
CA LEU A 589 -8.94 -42.28 -11.82
C LEU A 589 -9.40 -43.16 -12.98
N ARG A 590 -9.60 -42.56 -14.17
CA ARG A 590 -9.83 -43.37 -15.39
C ARG A 590 -8.62 -44.24 -15.73
N GLN A 591 -7.46 -43.95 -15.13
CA GLN A 591 -6.20 -44.66 -15.30
C GLN A 591 -5.87 -45.56 -14.09
N GLU A 592 -6.39 -45.27 -12.87
CA GLU A 592 -6.08 -45.99 -11.62
C GLU A 592 -7.35 -46.43 -10.83
N THR A 593 -7.37 -47.67 -10.35
CA THR A 593 -8.54 -48.35 -9.74
C THR A 593 -8.74 -48.02 -8.25
N THR A 594 -8.88 -46.75 -7.85
CA THR A 594 -9.08 -46.34 -6.44
C THR A 594 -10.23 -45.33 -6.29
N GLY A 595 -11.43 -45.77 -5.89
CA GLY A 595 -12.66 -44.95 -6.00
C GLY A 595 -13.21 -44.26 -4.75
N ALA A 596 -12.83 -44.65 -3.53
CA ALA A 596 -13.51 -44.21 -2.31
C ALA A 596 -13.26 -42.73 -1.96
N SER A 597 -11.99 -42.30 -1.89
CA SER A 597 -11.60 -40.91 -1.59
C SER A 597 -12.11 -39.94 -2.66
N PHE A 598 -12.09 -40.38 -3.93
CA PHE A 598 -12.64 -39.61 -5.04
C PHE A 598 -14.15 -39.40 -4.92
N HIS A 599 -14.90 -40.46 -4.58
CA HIS A 599 -16.35 -40.33 -4.42
C HIS A 599 -16.71 -39.43 -3.22
N ALA A 600 -15.98 -39.52 -2.11
CA ALA A 600 -16.13 -38.61 -0.98
C ALA A 600 -15.85 -37.15 -1.38
N ALA A 601 -14.79 -36.91 -2.17
CA ALA A 601 -14.48 -35.59 -2.70
C ALA A 601 -15.60 -35.02 -3.59
N GLU A 602 -16.16 -35.83 -4.50
CA GLU A 602 -17.31 -35.43 -5.33
C GLU A 602 -18.53 -35.09 -4.49
N GLN A 603 -18.85 -35.89 -3.47
CA GLN A 603 -19.97 -35.62 -2.57
C GLN A 603 -19.80 -34.30 -1.82
N HIS A 604 -18.59 -34.02 -1.33
CA HIS A 604 -18.28 -32.74 -0.68
C HIS A 604 -18.40 -31.55 -1.64
N TYR A 605 -17.92 -31.70 -2.88
CA TYR A 605 -18.04 -30.67 -3.91
C TYR A 605 -19.51 -30.37 -4.24
N ASP A 606 -20.32 -31.41 -4.47
CA ASP A 606 -21.75 -31.28 -4.76
C ASP A 606 -22.52 -30.66 -3.59
N ARG A 607 -22.15 -31.02 -2.34
CA ARG A 607 -22.70 -30.39 -1.14
C ARG A 607 -22.38 -28.89 -1.12
N GLY A 608 -21.15 -28.50 -1.45
CA GLY A 608 -20.73 -27.10 -1.56
C GLY A 608 -21.55 -26.33 -2.60
N GLN A 609 -21.76 -26.91 -3.78
CA GLN A 609 -22.61 -26.31 -4.83
C GLN A 609 -24.06 -26.10 -4.38
N ARG A 610 -24.65 -27.05 -3.65
CA ARG A 610 -26.00 -26.90 -3.08
C ARG A 610 -26.05 -25.78 -2.04
N LEU A 611 -25.07 -25.71 -1.15
CA LEU A 611 -24.97 -24.68 -0.10
C LEU A 611 -24.79 -23.26 -0.68
N LEU A 612 -24.05 -23.13 -1.80
CA LEU A 612 -23.98 -21.85 -2.53
C LEU A 612 -25.35 -21.40 -3.03
N LYS A 613 -26.14 -22.33 -3.59
CA LYS A 613 -27.50 -22.02 -4.07
C LYS A 613 -28.43 -21.58 -2.94
N THR A 614 -28.24 -22.09 -1.73
CA THR A 614 -29.02 -21.69 -0.54
C THR A 614 -28.46 -20.45 0.18
N GLY A 615 -27.36 -19.86 -0.30
CA GLY A 615 -26.75 -18.65 0.27
C GLY A 615 -25.83 -18.88 1.48
N ASP A 616 -25.55 -20.13 1.85
CA ASP A 616 -24.68 -20.47 2.98
C ASP A 616 -23.21 -20.55 2.55
N ALA A 617 -22.59 -19.38 2.37
CA ALA A 617 -21.23 -19.28 1.87
C ALA A 617 -20.17 -19.93 2.78
N THR A 618 -20.35 -19.89 4.11
CA THR A 618 -19.35 -20.43 5.05
C THR A 618 -19.33 -21.95 5.00
N ASN A 619 -20.50 -22.59 5.04
CA ASN A 619 -20.55 -24.05 4.93
C ASN A 619 -20.21 -24.52 3.51
N ALA A 620 -20.52 -23.73 2.48
CA ALA A 620 -20.08 -24.01 1.11
C ALA A 620 -18.55 -24.00 1.00
N TYR A 621 -17.89 -22.97 1.54
CA TYR A 621 -16.43 -22.88 1.59
C TYR A 621 -15.81 -24.11 2.27
N GLN A 622 -16.32 -24.48 3.44
CA GLN A 622 -15.85 -25.66 4.17
C GLN A 622 -16.06 -26.96 3.37
N ALA A 623 -17.18 -27.09 2.66
CA ALA A 623 -17.43 -28.24 1.80
C ALA A 623 -16.42 -28.33 0.65
N PHE A 624 -16.06 -27.22 0.01
CA PHE A 624 -15.03 -27.19 -1.04
C PHE A 624 -13.63 -27.53 -0.50
N LEU A 625 -13.27 -27.00 0.68
CA LEU A 625 -12.02 -27.38 1.34
C LEU A 625 -11.96 -28.88 1.65
N ASN A 626 -13.05 -29.45 2.17
CA ASN A 626 -13.11 -30.87 2.48
C ASN A 626 -13.02 -31.73 1.22
N ALA A 627 -13.66 -31.33 0.12
CA ALA A 627 -13.53 -32.02 -1.16
C ALA A 627 -12.06 -32.15 -1.60
N ARG A 628 -11.30 -31.07 -1.45
CA ARG A 628 -9.86 -31.06 -1.75
C ARG A 628 -9.07 -31.98 -0.82
N ARG A 629 -9.34 -31.92 0.48
CA ARG A 629 -8.63 -32.75 1.46
C ARG A 629 -8.88 -34.24 1.28
N GLU A 630 -10.09 -34.65 0.91
CA GLU A 630 -10.37 -36.06 0.61
C GLU A 630 -9.50 -36.58 -0.53
N LEU A 631 -9.24 -35.76 -1.57
CA LEU A 631 -8.35 -36.14 -2.68
C LEU A 631 -6.88 -36.29 -2.27
N HIS A 632 -6.50 -35.73 -1.12
CA HIS A 632 -5.15 -35.77 -0.59
C HIS A 632 -5.01 -36.68 0.64
N ARG A 633 -6.09 -37.31 1.09
CA ARG A 633 -6.01 -38.42 2.06
C ARG A 633 -5.49 -39.66 1.33
N ARG A 634 -4.20 -39.94 1.51
CA ARG A 634 -3.61 -41.24 1.17
C ARG A 634 -4.04 -42.31 2.15
#